data_AF-A0A202DEI2-F1
#
_entry.id   AF-A0A202DEI2-F1
#
_cell.length_a   1.000
_cell.length_b   1.000
_cell.length_c   1.000
_cell.angle_alpha   90.00
_cell.angle_beta   90.00
_cell.angle_gamma   90.00
#
_symmetry.space_group_name_H-M   'P 1'
#
loop_
_entity.id
_entity.type
_entity.pdbx_description
1 polymer ?
#
loop_
_entity_poly.entity_id
_entity_poly.type
_entity_poly.pdbx_seq_one_letter_code
_entity_poly.pdbx_strand_id
1 'polypeptide(L)'
;MLVAVTALMMITVLFCRGLAAEEVKNEYLRNSLDSPILFTKRGNYQGIHIYDTCYQWHPGGGIYILENPSDPPEKHKFRVVIDEKSENSLGKGMYFDPDLSYDAKRVLFCYKGEPKGSSSIYEIGVDGKGLRRITNPREDYLPCEKDGGVKSVYHGRHGSLGAAQDLTPAYLPDGKIVFTTMRHNGLVPCNNTGVAILHVMDSDGSNIYPISVNSETEFDPSLMLDGRILYGRWEYVDKTALTIQSLWTVNFDGTMEEAVYANNMVFPEAVLDSRHVFSDPDYVISTFSKHNSTPRGTIAMIDMRMGKNDPKAVFNFSNQKHPLRDTGEACDPYPITKDLILFSDRNGRKNALFMAKRNSDDSVTREVLFADTNIDCHSPIPLKPRPVPEIKASQVDRSKDYGCFLIQNVYEGMPEVPKGSIKRLRVLEETSRVSRSPGGGPFNQTFTISAALCWVAKNYLGEVTVEKDGSCYFEVPAGKMIFLQALDAEGRCVRSMRTFIQAAPGTTRGCVGCHEDKKASFPVLIKPAIAQRKKPQKPKDESWGSGALDYPTMLQPILDKHCVNCHGGEKGFAAGLDLTGGWTQFFNNSYENLVSRREVQYKSTLIAGVCSMNGTSFYSAQIFPAYAIGSPASPLAKVVVDGDLGHENKFKLSREEKDLILAWIDGNGPYHGTWNYTARAFDLGDWATAKKQLIAEMKFAGCMECHNTGGRGGRFENDWLNLEKPELSRILRAPLAKGKGGHGEALCRNNKVDGFRRLRIFSTGRYEHAVKHLNSFPKQKWRKWDKGEDSGDPVISFADTKNMHYKKMLEIIQSARKAALANPRIDMPGGKARAIAGRHRNIYPVRLPKETVNVTAEKTPEGVMVHWGMTTHTWGLVADVYRGAKPGFEITEDKKIGSTELGWYYDETKLESGKHYYAVVFDNGDVRSKPYRIDVKVEPEKTASISDTASRTR
;
A
#
# COMPACT_ATOMS: atom_id res chain seq x y z
N MET A 1 -61.84 -19.65 67.00
CA MET A 1 -62.58 -19.67 65.72
C MET A 1 -63.20 -18.31 65.33
N LEU A 2 -62.87 -17.20 66.01
CA LEU A 2 -63.33 -15.84 65.68
C LEU A 2 -62.21 -14.90 65.16
N VAL A 3 -61.01 -15.43 64.91
CA VAL A 3 -59.83 -14.66 64.42
C VAL A 3 -59.53 -14.98 62.94
N ALA A 4 -60.17 -16.00 62.36
CA ALA A 4 -59.94 -16.43 60.98
C ALA A 4 -60.83 -15.70 59.95
N VAL A 5 -61.92 -15.06 60.37
CA VAL A 5 -62.91 -14.46 59.44
C VAL A 5 -62.63 -12.98 59.17
N THR A 6 -61.99 -12.25 60.08
CA THR A 6 -61.62 -10.84 59.89
C THR A 6 -60.36 -10.64 59.04
N ALA A 7 -59.45 -11.63 59.00
CA ALA A 7 -58.24 -11.54 58.17
C ALA A 7 -58.53 -11.74 56.66
N LEU A 8 -59.60 -12.45 56.30
CA LEU A 8 -59.91 -12.73 54.89
C LEU A 8 -60.55 -11.53 54.17
N MET A 9 -61.30 -10.68 54.87
CA MET A 9 -61.92 -9.48 54.27
C MET A 9 -60.95 -8.32 54.06
N MET A 10 -59.88 -8.19 54.85
CA MET A 10 -58.85 -7.16 54.64
C MET A 10 -57.91 -7.49 53.45
N ILE A 11 -57.75 -8.77 53.11
CA ILE A 11 -56.90 -9.19 51.98
C ILE A 11 -57.61 -8.92 50.63
N THR A 12 -58.95 -8.98 50.57
CA THR A 12 -59.67 -8.72 49.31
C THR A 12 -59.74 -7.22 48.95
N VAL A 13 -59.79 -6.32 49.95
CA VAL A 13 -59.84 -4.86 49.69
C VAL A 13 -58.46 -4.30 49.30
N LEU A 14 -57.37 -4.92 49.77
CA LEU A 14 -56.00 -4.60 49.31
C LEU A 14 -55.68 -5.18 47.92
N PHE A 15 -56.30 -6.31 47.54
CA PHE A 15 -56.15 -6.88 46.19
C PHE A 15 -56.90 -6.09 45.10
N CYS A 16 -57.96 -5.34 45.43
CA CYS A 16 -58.69 -4.52 44.46
C CYS A 16 -58.17 -3.08 44.32
N ARG A 17 -57.15 -2.65 45.08
CA ARG A 17 -56.48 -1.34 44.91
C ARG A 17 -55.04 -1.44 44.38
N GLY A 18 -54.53 -2.65 44.14
CA GLY A 18 -53.25 -2.90 43.46
C GLY A 18 -53.36 -3.16 41.95
N LEU A 19 -54.56 -3.05 41.36
CA LEU A 19 -54.82 -3.19 39.93
C LEU A 19 -55.18 -1.84 39.29
N ALA A 20 -54.40 -0.81 39.59
CA ALA A 20 -54.01 0.10 38.53
C ALA A 20 -52.59 -0.34 38.18
N ALA A 21 -52.48 -1.31 37.27
CA ALA A 21 -51.25 -1.46 36.53
C ALA A 21 -50.98 -0.08 35.95
N GLU A 22 -49.91 0.57 36.43
CA GLU A 22 -49.26 1.64 35.69
C GLU A 22 -48.95 0.99 34.34
N GLU A 23 -49.79 1.24 33.33
CA GLU A 23 -49.47 0.95 31.95
C GLU A 23 -48.23 1.76 31.66
N VAL A 24 -47.06 1.17 31.89
CA VAL A 24 -45.84 1.61 31.25
C VAL A 24 -46.13 1.42 29.78
N LYS A 25 -46.62 2.47 29.12
CA LYS A 25 -46.65 2.57 27.67
C LYS A 25 -45.22 2.26 27.24
N ASN A 26 -44.99 1.07 26.70
CA ASN A 26 -43.77 0.76 25.99
C ASN A 26 -43.74 1.73 24.80
N GLU A 27 -43.10 2.88 25.00
CA GLU A 27 -42.96 3.89 23.98
C GLU A 27 -41.98 3.34 22.95
N TYR A 28 -42.54 2.90 21.82
CA TYR A 28 -41.75 2.39 20.71
C TYR A 28 -40.78 3.47 20.22
N LEU A 29 -39.55 3.09 19.89
CA LEU A 29 -38.52 4.01 19.38
C LEU A 29 -39.01 4.73 18.12
N ARG A 30 -39.79 4.06 17.27
CA ARG A 30 -40.37 4.65 16.06
C ARG A 30 -41.25 5.88 16.32
N ASN A 31 -41.81 6.03 17.52
CA ASN A 31 -42.58 7.22 17.89
C ASN A 31 -41.70 8.49 17.95
N SER A 32 -40.37 8.34 18.02
CA SER A 32 -39.42 9.46 17.95
C SER A 32 -39.12 9.93 16.53
N LEU A 33 -39.63 9.26 15.49
CA LEU A 33 -39.47 9.68 14.10
C LEU A 33 -40.48 10.76 13.73
N ASP A 34 -39.99 11.83 13.10
CA ASP A 34 -40.73 13.04 12.75
C ASP A 34 -40.81 13.29 11.23
N SER A 35 -40.21 12.41 10.42
CA SER A 35 -40.15 12.54 8.97
C SER A 35 -40.26 11.18 8.29
N PRO A 36 -40.68 11.12 7.01
CA PRO A 36 -40.54 9.92 6.19
C PRO A 36 -39.09 9.42 6.13
N ILE A 37 -38.88 8.15 5.77
CA ILE A 37 -37.55 7.56 5.60
C ILE A 37 -37.35 7.13 4.15
N LEU A 38 -36.33 7.67 3.49
CA LEU A 38 -35.81 7.15 2.24
C LEU A 38 -34.94 5.92 2.52
N PHE A 39 -35.05 4.87 1.71
CA PHE A 39 -34.23 3.67 1.83
C PHE A 39 -34.10 2.94 0.49
N THR A 40 -33.14 2.02 0.41
CA THR A 40 -32.88 1.21 -0.78
C THR A 40 -33.33 -0.23 -0.53
N LYS A 41 -34.03 -0.83 -1.49
CA LYS A 41 -34.17 -2.29 -1.58
C LYS A 41 -33.18 -2.79 -2.62
N ARG A 42 -32.34 -3.76 -2.26
CA ARG A 42 -31.36 -4.37 -3.18
C ARG A 42 -31.01 -5.79 -2.74
N GLY A 43 -30.31 -6.55 -3.59
CA GLY A 43 -29.66 -7.77 -3.13
C GLY A 43 -28.56 -7.44 -2.11
N ASN A 44 -28.42 -8.28 -1.07
CA ASN A 44 -27.39 -8.15 -0.04
C ASN A 44 -25.97 -8.02 -0.62
N TYR A 45 -25.06 -7.42 0.14
CA TYR A 45 -23.66 -7.30 -0.25
C TYR A 45 -23.03 -8.68 -0.47
N GLN A 46 -22.32 -8.83 -1.59
CA GLN A 46 -21.50 -10.00 -1.91
C GLN A 46 -20.06 -9.55 -2.17
N GLY A 47 -19.14 -10.51 -2.15
CA GLY A 47 -17.71 -10.25 -2.31
C GLY A 47 -16.89 -10.69 -1.11
N ILE A 48 -15.58 -10.75 -1.30
CA ILE A 48 -14.62 -11.19 -0.28
C ILE A 48 -13.83 -10.02 0.34
N HIS A 49 -13.93 -8.82 -0.23
CA HIS A 49 -13.35 -7.58 0.31
C HIS A 49 -14.41 -6.48 0.29
N ILE A 50 -14.29 -5.55 1.24
CA ILE A 50 -15.22 -4.41 1.42
C ILE A 50 -15.32 -3.51 0.19
N TYR A 51 -14.30 -3.52 -0.67
CA TYR A 51 -14.16 -2.63 -1.84
C TYR A 51 -14.49 -3.30 -3.18
N ASP A 52 -14.83 -4.60 -3.18
CA ASP A 52 -15.11 -5.37 -4.41
C ASP A 52 -16.62 -5.45 -4.74
N THR A 53 -17.48 -4.80 -3.95
CA THR A 53 -18.94 -4.90 -4.06
C THR A 53 -19.49 -4.32 -5.36
N CYS A 54 -18.87 -3.27 -5.90
CA CYS A 54 -19.25 -2.65 -7.18
C CYS A 54 -19.05 -3.58 -8.40
N TYR A 55 -18.23 -4.64 -8.24
CA TYR A 55 -18.00 -5.64 -9.27
C TYR A 55 -19.01 -6.79 -9.25
N GLN A 56 -19.84 -6.87 -8.21
CA GLN A 56 -20.87 -7.90 -8.12
C GLN A 56 -22.12 -7.51 -8.91
N TRP A 57 -22.99 -8.49 -9.15
CA TRP A 57 -24.22 -8.29 -9.91
C TRP A 57 -25.38 -9.08 -9.30
N HIS A 58 -26.23 -8.37 -8.57
CA HIS A 58 -27.44 -8.91 -7.96
C HIS A 58 -28.57 -7.88 -8.16
N PRO A 59 -29.13 -7.85 -9.38
CA PRO A 59 -30.09 -6.82 -9.78
C PRO A 59 -31.43 -7.01 -9.09
N GLY A 60 -32.20 -5.93 -9.03
CA GLY A 60 -33.54 -5.88 -8.47
C GLY A 60 -33.65 -4.89 -7.30
N GLY A 61 -34.88 -4.49 -7.02
CA GLY A 61 -35.19 -3.44 -6.05
C GLY A 61 -35.11 -2.04 -6.66
N GLY A 62 -34.73 -1.06 -5.85
CA GLY A 62 -34.85 0.36 -6.16
C GLY A 62 -34.76 1.25 -4.91
N ILE A 63 -35.12 2.52 -5.06
CA ILE A 63 -35.16 3.52 -4.00
C ILE A 63 -36.62 3.83 -3.66
N TYR A 64 -36.93 3.79 -2.37
CA TYR A 64 -38.29 3.90 -1.84
C TYR A 64 -38.35 4.88 -0.68
N ILE A 65 -39.56 5.37 -0.39
CA ILE A 65 -39.85 6.21 0.77
C ILE A 65 -40.90 5.50 1.62
N LEU A 66 -40.62 5.34 2.91
CA LEU A 66 -41.58 4.97 3.94
C LEU A 66 -42.20 6.26 4.50
N GLU A 67 -43.46 6.52 4.15
CA GLU A 67 -44.14 7.82 4.38
C GLU A 67 -44.52 8.05 5.85
N ASN A 68 -44.86 7.00 6.58
CA ASN A 68 -45.37 7.03 7.95
C ASN A 68 -44.60 6.05 8.86
N PRO A 69 -43.30 6.28 9.08
CA PRO A 69 -42.45 5.33 9.79
C PRO A 69 -42.76 5.20 11.29
N SER A 70 -43.47 6.17 11.88
CA SER A 70 -43.88 6.14 13.29
C SER A 70 -45.12 5.27 13.52
N ASP A 71 -45.86 4.95 12.46
CA ASP A 71 -47.00 4.03 12.55
C ASP A 71 -46.51 2.59 12.78
N PRO A 72 -47.38 1.69 13.28
CA PRO A 72 -47.07 0.27 13.29
C PRO A 72 -46.78 -0.29 11.88
N PRO A 73 -45.88 -1.30 11.73
CA PRO A 73 -45.47 -1.84 10.43
C PRO A 73 -46.62 -2.26 9.50
N GLU A 74 -47.73 -2.77 10.04
CA GLU A 74 -48.92 -3.17 9.28
C GLU A 74 -49.67 -2.00 8.62
N LYS A 75 -49.37 -0.76 9.02
CA LYS A 75 -49.95 0.48 8.45
C LYS A 75 -48.96 1.25 7.58
N HIS A 76 -47.74 0.77 7.42
CA HIS A 76 -46.71 1.45 6.63
C HIS A 76 -47.13 1.65 5.16
N LYS A 77 -46.98 2.88 4.68
CA LYS A 77 -47.23 3.33 3.31
C LYS A 77 -45.90 3.57 2.63
N PHE A 78 -45.76 3.03 1.43
CA PHE A 78 -44.54 3.13 0.64
C PHE A 78 -44.79 3.88 -0.65
N ARG A 79 -43.84 4.73 -1.03
CA ARG A 79 -43.76 5.36 -2.33
C ARG A 79 -42.49 4.94 -3.04
N VAL A 80 -42.61 4.63 -4.33
CA VAL A 80 -41.47 4.31 -5.19
C VAL A 80 -40.89 5.62 -5.71
N VAL A 81 -39.59 5.83 -5.52
CA VAL A 81 -38.86 6.94 -6.16
C VAL A 81 -38.37 6.49 -7.53
N ILE A 82 -37.68 5.34 -7.56
CA ILE A 82 -37.27 4.68 -8.80
C ILE A 82 -37.00 3.20 -8.54
N ASP A 83 -37.47 2.35 -9.45
CA ASP A 83 -37.15 0.93 -9.52
C ASP A 83 -37.26 0.41 -10.96
N GLU A 84 -37.02 -0.88 -11.18
CA GLU A 84 -37.09 -1.53 -12.49
C GLU A 84 -38.45 -1.32 -13.22
N LYS A 85 -39.55 -1.08 -12.50
CA LYS A 85 -40.91 -1.02 -13.04
C LYS A 85 -41.48 0.40 -13.11
N SER A 86 -40.72 1.39 -12.66
CA SER A 86 -41.12 2.79 -12.65
C SER A 86 -41.25 3.34 -14.07
N GLU A 87 -42.08 4.38 -14.28
CA GLU A 87 -42.30 5.00 -15.61
C GLU A 87 -40.99 5.51 -16.23
N ASN A 88 -40.10 6.10 -15.40
CA ASN A 88 -38.75 6.55 -15.79
C ASN A 88 -37.66 5.56 -15.37
N SER A 89 -37.94 4.26 -15.41
CA SER A 89 -37.01 3.21 -14.97
C SER A 89 -35.69 3.19 -15.76
N LEU A 90 -34.58 2.89 -15.07
CA LEU A 90 -33.28 2.57 -15.70
C LEU A 90 -33.19 1.11 -16.14
N GLY A 91 -34.25 0.33 -15.92
CA GLY A 91 -34.35 -1.08 -16.19
C GLY A 91 -33.85 -1.95 -15.04
N LYS A 92 -33.61 -3.21 -15.37
CA LYS A 92 -33.09 -4.21 -14.44
C LYS A 92 -31.65 -3.89 -14.08
N GLY A 93 -31.40 -3.61 -12.82
CA GLY A 93 -30.04 -3.41 -12.34
C GLY A 93 -29.93 -3.24 -10.84
N MET A 94 -28.79 -2.72 -10.41
CA MET A 94 -28.51 -2.41 -9.01
C MET A 94 -28.62 -0.90 -8.81
N TYR A 95 -29.49 -0.49 -7.90
CA TYR A 95 -29.64 0.90 -7.42
C TYR A 95 -29.02 0.98 -6.02
N PHE A 96 -28.06 1.86 -5.79
CA PHE A 96 -27.30 1.90 -4.54
C PHE A 96 -26.69 3.27 -4.25
N ASP A 97 -26.10 3.42 -3.06
CA ASP A 97 -25.45 4.64 -2.55
C ASP A 97 -26.30 5.92 -2.68
N PRO A 98 -27.54 5.94 -2.12
CA PRO A 98 -28.34 7.16 -2.15
C PRO A 98 -27.75 8.26 -1.26
N ASP A 99 -27.70 9.49 -1.76
CA ASP A 99 -27.43 10.70 -0.96
C ASP A 99 -28.53 11.76 -1.19
N LEU A 100 -28.97 12.38 -0.10
CA LEU A 100 -30.09 13.31 -0.10
C LEU A 100 -29.60 14.77 -0.14
N SER A 101 -30.14 15.53 -1.08
CA SER A 101 -29.93 16.98 -1.18
C SER A 101 -30.33 17.71 0.11
N TYR A 102 -29.73 18.87 0.36
CA TYR A 102 -29.93 19.62 1.60
C TYR A 102 -31.39 20.05 1.84
N ASP A 103 -32.16 20.30 0.79
CA ASP A 103 -33.57 20.66 0.88
C ASP A 103 -34.51 19.43 0.89
N ALA A 104 -33.94 18.22 0.86
CA ALA A 104 -34.63 16.93 0.79
C ALA A 104 -35.57 16.76 -0.43
N LYS A 105 -35.27 17.43 -1.56
CA LYS A 105 -36.10 17.33 -2.78
C LYS A 105 -35.51 16.46 -3.88
N ARG A 106 -34.22 16.18 -3.84
CA ARG A 106 -33.48 15.40 -4.83
C ARG A 106 -32.56 14.36 -4.19
N VAL A 107 -32.30 13.29 -4.92
CA VAL A 107 -31.49 12.15 -4.50
C VAL A 107 -30.43 11.88 -5.57
N LEU A 108 -29.16 11.83 -5.16
CA LEU A 108 -28.09 11.22 -5.94
C LEU A 108 -28.07 9.72 -5.66
N PHE A 109 -27.74 8.91 -6.66
CA PHE A 109 -27.55 7.48 -6.48
C PHE A 109 -26.66 6.89 -7.59
N CYS A 110 -26.12 5.70 -7.33
CA CYS A 110 -25.41 4.90 -8.32
C CYS A 110 -26.34 3.86 -8.96
N TYR A 111 -26.17 3.66 -10.26
CA TYR A 111 -26.80 2.58 -11.00
C TYR A 111 -25.78 1.78 -11.82
N LYS A 112 -25.91 0.46 -11.75
CA LYS A 112 -25.20 -0.50 -12.61
C LYS A 112 -26.26 -1.32 -13.34
N GLY A 113 -26.18 -1.37 -14.67
CA GLY A 113 -27.18 -2.02 -15.55
C GLY A 113 -26.76 -3.39 -16.11
N GLU A 114 -25.48 -3.75 -16.00
CA GLU A 114 -24.95 -4.99 -16.57
C GLU A 114 -23.97 -5.69 -15.61
N PRO A 115 -23.86 -7.04 -15.63
CA PRO A 115 -22.96 -7.77 -14.75
C PRO A 115 -21.49 -7.35 -14.83
N LYS A 116 -20.99 -7.12 -16.05
CA LYS A 116 -19.62 -6.65 -16.32
C LYS A 116 -19.58 -5.18 -16.74
N GLY A 117 -20.64 -4.43 -16.46
CA GLY A 117 -20.78 -3.03 -16.87
C GLY A 117 -20.20 -2.04 -15.89
N SER A 118 -20.36 -0.77 -16.25
CA SER A 118 -20.00 0.39 -15.45
C SER A 118 -21.04 0.75 -14.40
N SER A 119 -20.61 1.39 -13.32
CA SER A 119 -21.51 2.07 -12.37
C SER A 119 -21.48 3.56 -12.67
N SER A 120 -22.64 4.20 -12.75
CA SER A 120 -22.80 5.63 -13.10
C SER A 120 -23.63 6.36 -12.05
N ILE A 121 -23.39 7.66 -11.90
CA ILE A 121 -24.12 8.53 -10.96
C ILE A 121 -25.34 9.13 -11.66
N TYR A 122 -26.47 9.14 -10.97
CA TYR A 122 -27.75 9.71 -11.40
C TYR A 122 -28.30 10.64 -10.33
N GLU A 123 -29.15 11.59 -10.74
CA GLU A 123 -29.95 12.44 -9.88
C GLU A 123 -31.43 12.30 -10.25
N ILE A 124 -32.31 12.26 -9.25
CA ILE A 124 -33.78 12.25 -9.46
C ILE A 124 -34.48 13.07 -8.36
N GLY A 125 -35.63 13.65 -8.68
CA GLY A 125 -36.53 14.22 -7.69
C GLY A 125 -37.07 13.14 -6.75
N VAL A 126 -37.27 13.49 -5.47
CA VAL A 126 -37.88 12.55 -4.50
C VAL A 126 -39.28 12.14 -4.90
N ASP A 127 -39.95 12.88 -5.79
CA ASP A 127 -41.25 12.59 -6.40
C ASP A 127 -41.18 11.56 -7.56
N GLY A 128 -39.98 11.09 -7.92
CA GLY A 128 -39.74 10.14 -9.01
C GLY A 128 -39.65 10.78 -10.40
N LYS A 129 -39.52 12.11 -10.49
CA LYS A 129 -39.43 12.86 -11.75
C LYS A 129 -38.06 13.49 -11.96
N GLY A 130 -37.79 13.92 -13.19
CA GLY A 130 -36.57 14.66 -13.53
C GLY A 130 -35.28 13.81 -13.46
N LEU A 131 -35.37 12.51 -13.75
CA LEU A 131 -34.22 11.62 -13.76
C LEU A 131 -33.15 12.12 -14.75
N ARG A 132 -31.93 12.28 -14.26
CA ARG A 132 -30.77 12.73 -15.05
C ARG A 132 -29.58 11.83 -14.76
N ARG A 133 -28.90 11.39 -15.83
CA ARG A 133 -27.58 10.76 -15.72
C ARG A 133 -26.52 11.85 -15.57
N ILE A 134 -25.72 11.78 -14.52
CA ILE A 134 -24.68 12.77 -14.22
C ILE A 134 -23.33 12.33 -14.78
N THR A 135 -22.98 11.03 -14.68
CA THR A 135 -21.72 10.51 -15.23
C THR A 135 -21.91 9.36 -16.19
N ASN A 136 -20.99 9.20 -17.15
CA ASN A 136 -20.94 8.06 -18.06
C ASN A 136 -19.51 7.52 -18.21
N PRO A 137 -18.95 6.90 -17.15
CA PRO A 137 -17.56 6.44 -17.12
C PRO A 137 -17.13 5.54 -18.29
N ARG A 138 -18.08 4.82 -18.89
CA ARG A 138 -17.82 3.99 -20.08
C ARG A 138 -17.50 4.84 -21.30
N GLU A 139 -18.19 5.95 -21.51
CA GLU A 139 -17.96 6.88 -22.63
C GLU A 139 -16.88 7.91 -22.29
N ASP A 140 -16.89 8.43 -21.05
CA ASP A 140 -16.08 9.59 -20.63
C ASP A 140 -14.57 9.30 -20.61
N TYR A 141 -14.13 8.07 -20.35
CA TYR A 141 -12.69 7.76 -20.23
C TYR A 141 -12.22 6.39 -20.72
N LEU A 142 -13.11 5.52 -21.20
CA LEU A 142 -12.73 4.27 -21.88
C LEU A 142 -13.17 4.31 -23.35
N PRO A 143 -12.65 5.23 -24.18
CA PRO A 143 -13.13 5.39 -25.54
C PRO A 143 -12.97 4.08 -26.31
N CYS A 144 -14.00 3.73 -27.08
CA CYS A 144 -13.94 2.61 -27.99
C CYS A 144 -12.97 2.93 -29.14
N GLU A 145 -12.19 1.93 -29.57
CA GLU A 145 -11.56 1.87 -30.88
C GLU A 145 -12.62 2.03 -31.98
N LYS A 146 -12.18 2.42 -33.19
CA LYS A 146 -13.07 2.65 -34.34
C LYS A 146 -13.88 1.40 -34.77
N ASP A 147 -13.50 0.22 -34.31
CA ASP A 147 -14.15 -1.08 -34.54
C ASP A 147 -15.15 -1.48 -33.44
N GLY A 148 -15.34 -0.63 -32.42
CA GLY A 148 -16.22 -0.89 -31.27
C GLY A 148 -15.56 -1.64 -30.11
N GLY A 149 -14.27 -1.98 -30.16
CA GLY A 149 -13.51 -2.53 -29.04
C GLY A 149 -13.18 -1.47 -27.98
N VAL A 150 -13.16 -1.79 -26.68
CA VAL A 150 -12.81 -0.80 -25.62
C VAL A 150 -11.29 -0.62 -25.56
N LYS A 151 -10.76 0.61 -25.77
CA LYS A 151 -9.34 0.94 -25.59
C LYS A 151 -9.01 1.12 -24.11
N SER A 152 -9.10 0.03 -23.34
CA SER A 152 -8.83 0.07 -21.90
C SER A 152 -7.35 -0.18 -21.60
N VAL A 153 -6.73 0.77 -20.91
CA VAL A 153 -5.38 0.62 -20.31
C VAL A 153 -5.45 0.02 -18.90
N TYR A 154 -6.64 -0.40 -18.46
CA TYR A 154 -6.83 -1.03 -17.16
C TYR A 154 -6.41 -2.50 -17.20
N HIS A 155 -5.58 -2.90 -16.23
CA HIS A 155 -5.02 -4.25 -16.14
C HIS A 155 -5.43 -4.99 -14.86
N GLY A 156 -6.54 -4.57 -14.24
CA GLY A 156 -7.12 -5.27 -13.10
C GLY A 156 -7.88 -6.52 -13.52
N ARG A 157 -8.12 -7.41 -12.54
CA ARG A 157 -8.74 -8.74 -12.80
C ARG A 157 -10.20 -8.70 -13.29
N HIS A 158 -10.87 -7.55 -13.21
CA HIS A 158 -12.28 -7.38 -13.55
C HIS A 158 -12.54 -7.01 -15.02
N GLY A 159 -11.51 -7.08 -15.89
CA GLY A 159 -11.63 -6.83 -17.32
C GLY A 159 -11.61 -5.34 -17.69
N SER A 160 -11.73 -5.03 -18.98
CA SER A 160 -11.52 -3.69 -19.55
C SER A 160 -12.43 -2.59 -18.97
N LEU A 161 -13.66 -2.93 -18.57
CA LEU A 161 -14.60 -2.03 -17.91
C LEU A 161 -14.47 -2.00 -16.38
N GLY A 162 -13.49 -2.72 -15.82
CA GLY A 162 -13.27 -2.78 -14.38
C GLY A 162 -12.85 -1.44 -13.77
N ALA A 163 -12.27 -0.53 -14.55
CA ALA A 163 -12.02 0.85 -14.13
C ALA A 163 -13.24 1.76 -14.28
N ALA A 164 -14.31 1.33 -14.97
CA ALA A 164 -15.48 2.14 -15.33
C ALA A 164 -16.46 2.31 -14.15
N GLN A 165 -16.01 2.73 -12.98
CA GLN A 165 -16.82 2.78 -11.76
C GLN A 165 -16.77 4.17 -11.14
N ASP A 166 -17.91 4.87 -11.15
CA ASP A 166 -18.17 6.06 -10.34
C ASP A 166 -19.15 5.67 -9.22
N LEU A 167 -18.76 5.94 -7.97
CA LEU A 167 -19.36 5.36 -6.76
C LEU A 167 -19.54 6.41 -5.67
N THR A 168 -20.42 6.13 -4.71
CA THR A 168 -20.59 6.88 -3.44
C THR A 168 -20.64 8.41 -3.58
N PRO A 169 -21.61 8.96 -4.34
CA PRO A 169 -21.76 10.40 -4.52
C PRO A 169 -22.31 11.09 -3.27
N ALA A 170 -21.92 12.35 -3.04
CA ALA A 170 -22.54 13.21 -2.03
C ALA A 170 -22.60 14.68 -2.48
N TYR A 171 -23.65 15.39 -2.06
CA TYR A 171 -23.84 16.81 -2.37
C TYR A 171 -22.88 17.72 -1.58
N LEU A 172 -22.18 18.61 -2.28
CA LEU A 172 -21.44 19.72 -1.70
C LEU A 172 -22.31 20.97 -1.51
N PRO A 173 -21.98 21.85 -0.55
CA PRO A 173 -22.79 23.03 -0.23
C PRO A 173 -22.94 24.06 -1.37
N ASP A 174 -21.99 24.12 -2.29
CA ASP A 174 -22.02 24.98 -3.49
C ASP A 174 -22.77 24.36 -4.67
N GLY A 175 -23.43 23.21 -4.47
CA GLY A 175 -24.16 22.47 -5.50
C GLY A 175 -23.28 21.53 -6.33
N LYS A 176 -21.97 21.49 -6.10
CA LYS A 176 -21.08 20.46 -6.69
C LYS A 176 -21.34 19.08 -6.09
N ILE A 177 -20.71 18.07 -6.67
CA ILE A 177 -20.82 16.68 -6.22
C ILE A 177 -19.41 16.14 -5.93
N VAL A 178 -19.21 15.59 -4.74
CA VAL A 178 -18.04 14.75 -4.42
C VAL A 178 -18.40 13.28 -4.65
N PHE A 179 -17.48 12.47 -5.14
CA PHE A 179 -17.69 11.04 -5.39
C PHE A 179 -16.35 10.29 -5.44
N THR A 180 -16.38 8.96 -5.41
CA THR A 180 -15.19 8.13 -5.66
C THR A 180 -15.20 7.53 -7.05
N THR A 181 -14.03 7.41 -7.68
CA THR A 181 -13.94 6.88 -9.06
C THR A 181 -12.60 6.21 -9.36
N MET A 182 -12.64 5.19 -10.23
CA MET A 182 -11.49 4.40 -10.65
C MET A 182 -10.85 4.87 -11.97
N ARG A 183 -11.25 6.03 -12.50
CA ARG A 183 -10.83 6.56 -13.82
C ARG A 183 -9.33 6.69 -14.05
N HIS A 184 -8.54 6.80 -12.99
CA HIS A 184 -7.07 6.84 -13.09
C HIS A 184 -6.41 5.45 -13.13
N ASN A 185 -7.18 4.35 -13.28
CA ASN A 185 -6.70 2.99 -13.52
C ASN A 185 -5.73 2.43 -12.45
N GLY A 186 -5.78 2.94 -11.23
CA GLY A 186 -4.95 2.46 -10.12
C GLY A 186 -5.27 1.00 -9.76
N LEU A 187 -4.25 0.24 -9.38
CA LEU A 187 -4.36 -1.17 -9.03
C LEU A 187 -3.79 -1.47 -7.65
N VAL A 188 -4.63 -2.06 -6.79
CA VAL A 188 -4.28 -2.51 -5.44
C VAL A 188 -3.09 -3.49 -5.49
N PRO A 189 -1.99 -3.24 -4.76
CA PRO A 189 -0.77 -4.07 -4.78
C PRO A 189 -0.96 -5.51 -4.30
N CYS A 190 -1.92 -5.79 -3.42
CA CYS A 190 -2.14 -7.14 -2.86
C CYS A 190 -3.14 -8.01 -3.63
N ASN A 191 -4.03 -7.43 -4.46
CA ASN A 191 -5.15 -8.17 -5.05
C ASN A 191 -5.47 -7.83 -6.53
N ASN A 192 -4.76 -6.86 -7.15
CA ASN A 192 -4.91 -6.48 -8.57
C ASN A 192 -6.34 -6.07 -8.96
N THR A 193 -6.97 -5.29 -8.09
CA THR A 193 -8.32 -4.71 -8.20
C THR A 193 -8.24 -3.19 -8.35
N GLY A 194 -9.32 -2.56 -8.84
CA GLY A 194 -9.35 -1.12 -9.10
C GLY A 194 -9.31 -0.30 -7.82
N VAL A 195 -8.70 0.88 -7.92
CA VAL A 195 -8.55 1.85 -6.83
C VAL A 195 -9.45 3.03 -7.09
N ALA A 196 -10.45 3.25 -6.23
CA ALA A 196 -11.32 4.43 -6.29
C ALA A 196 -10.81 5.52 -5.36
N ILE A 197 -10.72 6.76 -5.86
CA ILE A 197 -10.27 7.93 -5.08
C ILE A 197 -11.25 9.11 -5.26
N LEU A 198 -11.24 10.05 -4.32
CA LEU A 198 -12.12 11.21 -4.29
C LEU A 198 -11.92 12.18 -5.46
N HIS A 199 -13.03 12.54 -6.08
CA HIS A 199 -13.14 13.56 -7.11
C HIS A 199 -14.30 14.49 -6.82
N VAL A 200 -14.24 15.68 -7.40
CA VAL A 200 -15.33 16.66 -7.41
C VAL A 200 -15.70 16.97 -8.85
N MET A 201 -16.98 17.26 -9.08
CA MET A 201 -17.52 17.69 -10.36
C MET A 201 -18.61 18.76 -10.18
N ASP A 202 -18.92 19.47 -11.25
CA ASP A 202 -20.08 20.36 -11.29
C ASP A 202 -21.39 19.55 -11.28
N SER A 203 -22.49 20.22 -10.92
CA SER A 203 -23.81 19.59 -10.79
C SER A 203 -24.35 18.95 -12.09
N ASP A 204 -23.75 19.27 -13.24
CA ASP A 204 -24.09 18.73 -14.56
C ASP A 204 -23.16 17.59 -15.02
N GLY A 205 -22.19 17.19 -14.19
CA GLY A 205 -21.21 16.15 -14.51
C GLY A 205 -19.95 16.67 -15.21
N SER A 206 -19.87 17.96 -15.51
CA SER A 206 -18.67 18.57 -16.10
C SER A 206 -17.58 18.85 -15.06
N ASN A 207 -16.38 19.21 -15.52
CA ASN A 207 -15.26 19.64 -14.67
C ASN A 207 -14.88 18.63 -13.57
N ILE A 208 -14.83 17.35 -13.92
CA ILE A 208 -14.36 16.29 -13.01
C ILE A 208 -12.86 16.48 -12.73
N TYR A 209 -12.47 16.59 -11.47
CA TYR A 209 -11.06 16.60 -11.06
C TYR A 209 -10.84 15.87 -9.72
N PRO A 210 -9.65 15.29 -9.51
CA PRO A 210 -9.32 14.63 -8.25
C PRO A 210 -9.06 15.65 -7.14
N ILE A 211 -9.43 15.25 -5.92
CA ILE A 211 -9.11 15.96 -4.67
C ILE A 211 -8.29 15.09 -3.69
N SER A 212 -7.97 13.84 -4.06
CA SER A 212 -7.09 12.93 -3.32
C SER A 212 -6.18 12.13 -4.26
N VAL A 213 -5.17 11.42 -3.73
CA VAL A 213 -4.08 10.78 -4.51
C VAL A 213 -3.75 9.33 -4.14
N ASN A 214 -4.59 8.67 -3.36
CA ASN A 214 -4.28 7.42 -2.66
C ASN A 214 -4.01 6.18 -3.55
N SER A 215 -2.97 5.38 -3.26
CA SER A 215 -2.66 4.13 -4.00
C SER A 215 -3.68 3.02 -3.76
N GLU A 216 -4.46 3.14 -2.70
CA GLU A 216 -5.52 2.22 -2.30
C GLU A 216 -6.88 2.90 -2.30
N THR A 217 -7.95 2.12 -2.19
CA THR A 217 -9.34 2.62 -2.27
C THR A 217 -9.73 3.51 -1.08
N GLU A 218 -10.51 4.55 -1.38
CA GLU A 218 -11.19 5.44 -0.43
C GLU A 218 -12.71 5.18 -0.44
N PHE A 219 -13.38 5.48 0.66
CA PHE A 219 -14.75 5.00 0.95
C PHE A 219 -15.69 6.13 1.36
N ASP A 220 -16.95 6.00 0.92
CA ASP A 220 -18.16 6.61 1.49
C ASP A 220 -18.02 8.09 1.94
N PRO A 221 -17.72 9.04 1.03
CA PRO A 221 -17.63 10.44 1.41
C PRO A 221 -18.98 10.97 1.92
N SER A 222 -18.95 11.73 3.01
CA SER A 222 -20.09 12.46 3.56
C SER A 222 -19.65 13.84 4.07
N LEU A 223 -20.59 14.74 4.37
CA LEU A 223 -20.27 16.12 4.74
C LEU A 223 -20.41 16.37 6.24
N MET A 224 -19.46 17.11 6.78
CA MET A 224 -19.48 17.63 8.15
C MET A 224 -20.16 19.01 8.22
N LEU A 225 -20.66 19.40 9.40
CA LEU A 225 -21.26 20.72 9.63
C LEU A 225 -20.30 21.90 9.38
N ASP A 226 -19.00 21.66 9.42
CA ASP A 226 -17.96 22.67 9.13
C ASP A 226 -17.52 22.68 7.65
N GLY A 227 -18.22 21.94 6.78
CA GLY A 227 -17.98 21.90 5.35
C GLY A 227 -16.85 20.98 4.90
N ARG A 228 -16.16 20.29 5.82
CA ARG A 228 -15.20 19.24 5.44
C ARG A 228 -15.91 17.98 4.95
N ILE A 229 -15.26 17.28 4.04
CA ILE A 229 -15.66 15.94 3.60
C ILE A 229 -15.05 14.95 4.59
N LEU A 230 -15.88 14.08 5.17
CA LEU A 230 -15.52 12.92 5.97
C LEU A 230 -15.50 11.69 5.07
N TYR A 231 -14.47 10.85 5.13
CA TYR A 231 -14.34 9.69 4.24
C TYR A 231 -13.43 8.60 4.84
N GLY A 232 -13.60 7.36 4.38
CA GLY A 232 -12.71 6.25 4.70
C GLY A 232 -11.48 6.24 3.80
N ARG A 233 -10.30 5.93 4.34
CA ARG A 233 -9.04 5.83 3.60
C ARG A 233 -8.26 4.59 3.99
N TRP A 234 -7.90 3.78 2.99
CA TRP A 234 -6.97 2.67 3.13
C TRP A 234 -5.53 3.12 2.84
N GLU A 235 -4.52 2.71 3.61
CA GLU A 235 -3.11 2.98 3.26
C GLU A 235 -2.12 1.95 3.84
N TYR A 236 -0.94 1.85 3.22
CA TYR A 236 0.09 0.86 3.57
C TYR A 236 1.47 1.41 3.87
N VAL A 237 1.62 2.71 4.16
CA VAL A 237 2.94 3.34 4.32
C VAL A 237 3.73 2.65 5.44
N ASP A 238 4.60 1.72 5.02
CA ASP A 238 5.28 0.72 5.83
C ASP A 238 4.38 -0.07 6.81
N LYS A 239 3.10 -0.23 6.50
CA LYS A 239 2.06 -0.91 7.31
C LYS A 239 1.51 -2.15 6.60
N THR A 240 0.74 -2.95 7.33
CA THR A 240 0.09 -4.17 6.82
C THR A 240 -1.03 -3.87 5.83
N ALA A 241 -1.36 -4.87 4.99
CA ALA A 241 -2.45 -4.74 4.03
C ALA A 241 -3.88 -4.86 4.61
N LEU A 242 -4.10 -5.66 5.67
CA LEU A 242 -5.47 -5.95 6.12
C LEU A 242 -6.10 -4.86 6.96
N THR A 243 -5.31 -4.17 7.79
CA THR A 243 -5.86 -3.24 8.78
C THR A 243 -5.68 -1.81 8.28
N ILE A 244 -6.29 -0.84 8.97
CA ILE A 244 -6.06 0.60 8.73
C ILE A 244 -6.79 1.07 7.45
N GLN A 245 -8.05 0.66 7.29
CA GLN A 245 -9.03 1.45 6.52
C GLN A 245 -9.69 2.43 7.50
N SER A 246 -9.04 3.59 7.67
CA SER A 246 -9.28 4.53 8.77
C SER A 246 -10.14 5.71 8.33
N LEU A 247 -10.62 6.50 9.30
CA LEU A 247 -11.50 7.64 9.05
C LEU A 247 -10.68 8.93 8.91
N TRP A 248 -10.96 9.71 7.87
CA TRP A 248 -10.24 10.94 7.51
C TRP A 248 -11.20 12.05 7.14
N THR A 249 -10.70 13.29 7.15
CA THR A 249 -11.36 14.46 6.57
C THR A 249 -10.50 15.13 5.53
N VAL A 250 -11.11 15.88 4.62
CA VAL A 250 -10.44 16.77 3.65
C VAL A 250 -11.37 17.95 3.34
N ASN A 251 -10.83 19.11 2.98
CA ASN A 251 -11.66 20.20 2.46
C ASN A 251 -12.19 19.85 1.05
N PHE A 252 -13.29 20.47 0.63
CA PHE A 252 -13.91 20.23 -0.67
C PHE A 252 -12.99 20.51 -1.88
N ASP A 253 -11.93 21.31 -1.70
CA ASP A 253 -10.95 21.62 -2.74
C ASP A 253 -9.73 20.66 -2.74
N GLY A 254 -9.67 19.71 -1.80
CA GLY A 254 -8.57 18.75 -1.63
C GLY A 254 -7.47 19.21 -0.66
N THR A 255 -7.65 20.34 0.02
CA THR A 255 -6.69 20.82 1.03
C THR A 255 -6.92 20.20 2.41
N MET A 256 -5.86 20.20 3.23
CA MET A 256 -5.93 19.91 4.67
C MET A 256 -6.47 18.51 5.02
N GLU A 257 -6.08 17.46 4.30
CA GLU A 257 -6.52 16.11 4.67
C GLU A 257 -5.94 15.67 6.03
N GLU A 258 -6.78 15.13 6.91
CA GLU A 258 -6.43 14.82 8.29
C GLU A 258 -7.13 13.57 8.82
N ALA A 259 -6.38 12.72 9.53
CA ALA A 259 -6.90 11.51 10.14
C ALA A 259 -7.78 11.84 11.36
N VAL A 260 -9.01 11.33 11.36
CA VAL A 260 -10.00 11.47 12.45
C VAL A 260 -9.92 10.30 13.43
N TYR A 261 -9.89 9.05 12.94
CA TYR A 261 -9.91 7.88 13.80
C TYR A 261 -9.27 6.62 13.18
N ALA A 262 -8.62 5.79 14.01
CA ALA A 262 -8.07 4.45 13.72
C ALA A 262 -6.87 4.34 12.76
N ASN A 263 -6.16 5.43 12.42
CA ASN A 263 -5.03 5.33 11.47
C ASN A 263 -3.81 4.53 12.00
N ASN A 264 -3.74 4.27 13.31
CA ASN A 264 -2.69 3.47 13.95
C ASN A 264 -3.27 2.40 14.88
N MET A 265 -4.45 1.86 14.52
CA MET A 265 -5.12 0.79 15.26
C MET A 265 -5.21 -0.48 14.41
N VAL A 266 -5.29 -1.64 15.08
CA VAL A 266 -5.53 -2.93 14.43
C VAL A 266 -7.03 -3.18 14.26
N PHE A 267 -7.82 -2.80 15.25
CA PHE A 267 -9.28 -2.92 15.26
C PHE A 267 -9.93 -1.56 15.49
N PRO A 268 -11.07 -1.29 14.83
CA PRO A 268 -11.65 -2.09 13.76
C PRO A 268 -10.70 -2.16 12.54
N GLU A 269 -10.77 -3.23 11.74
CA GLU A 269 -9.95 -3.32 10.52
C GLU A 269 -10.33 -2.21 9.52
N ALA A 270 -11.64 -1.91 9.43
CA ALA A 270 -12.21 -0.85 8.60
C ALA A 270 -13.27 0.00 9.31
N VAL A 271 -13.29 1.30 9.00
CA VAL A 271 -14.32 2.28 9.39
C VAL A 271 -15.01 2.79 8.13
N LEU A 272 -16.29 2.45 7.95
CA LEU A 272 -17.09 2.69 6.74
C LEU A 272 -18.36 3.49 7.04
N ASP A 273 -19.08 3.91 6.00
CA ASP A 273 -20.42 4.54 6.07
C ASP A 273 -20.52 5.71 7.06
N SER A 274 -19.45 6.49 7.22
CA SER A 274 -19.34 7.42 8.33
C SER A 274 -20.19 8.67 8.13
N ARG A 275 -20.94 9.09 9.15
CA ARG A 275 -21.81 10.27 9.13
C ARG A 275 -21.65 11.11 10.39
N HIS A 276 -21.59 12.43 10.21
CA HIS A 276 -21.52 13.39 11.31
C HIS A 276 -22.88 13.51 12.01
N VAL A 277 -22.90 13.57 13.35
CA VAL A 277 -24.12 13.79 14.13
C VAL A 277 -24.43 15.29 14.19
N PHE A 278 -25.40 15.77 13.42
CA PHE A 278 -25.66 17.22 13.32
C PHE A 278 -26.18 17.86 14.62
N SER A 279 -26.84 17.10 15.49
CA SER A 279 -27.29 17.58 16.79
C SER A 279 -26.19 17.62 17.85
N ASP A 280 -25.04 16.97 17.60
CA ASP A 280 -23.89 16.94 18.50
C ASP A 280 -22.59 16.79 17.68
N PRO A 281 -21.96 17.91 17.26
CA PRO A 281 -20.88 17.92 16.28
C PRO A 281 -19.55 17.34 16.79
N ASP A 282 -19.51 16.83 18.02
CA ASP A 282 -18.37 16.10 18.55
C ASP A 282 -18.40 14.61 18.14
N TYR A 283 -19.48 14.12 17.52
CA TYR A 283 -19.69 12.70 17.29
C TYR A 283 -19.86 12.30 15.82
N VAL A 284 -19.32 11.14 15.47
CA VAL A 284 -19.50 10.49 14.17
C VAL A 284 -20.00 9.07 14.37
N ILE A 285 -21.02 8.65 13.61
CA ILE A 285 -21.44 7.25 13.55
C ILE A 285 -20.79 6.56 12.34
N SER A 286 -20.39 5.30 12.51
CA SER A 286 -19.72 4.51 11.46
C SER A 286 -20.09 3.04 11.54
N THR A 287 -19.93 2.33 10.42
CA THR A 287 -19.86 0.86 10.39
C THR A 287 -18.42 0.42 10.65
N PHE A 288 -18.20 -0.41 11.68
CA PHE A 288 -16.93 -1.10 11.90
C PHE A 288 -16.98 -2.46 11.21
N SER A 289 -16.11 -2.68 10.24
CA SER A 289 -16.12 -3.88 9.39
C SER A 289 -14.75 -4.55 9.30
N LYS A 290 -14.75 -5.85 9.03
CA LYS A 290 -13.56 -6.63 8.74
C LYS A 290 -13.15 -6.43 7.27
N HIS A 291 -11.86 -6.30 7.00
CA HIS A 291 -11.36 -6.04 5.64
C HIS A 291 -11.71 -7.14 4.62
N ASN A 292 -11.40 -8.39 4.98
CA ASN A 292 -11.70 -9.58 4.17
C ASN A 292 -13.16 -10.02 4.38
N SER A 293 -14.10 -9.10 4.20
CA SER A 293 -15.54 -9.34 4.30
C SER A 293 -16.33 -8.38 3.42
N THR A 294 -17.64 -8.59 3.31
CA THR A 294 -18.57 -7.58 2.78
C THR A 294 -18.57 -6.33 3.67
N PRO A 295 -18.95 -5.12 3.20
CA PRO A 295 -19.00 -3.88 4.00
C PRO A 295 -20.13 -3.91 5.05
N ARG A 296 -20.00 -4.83 6.01
CA ARG A 296 -20.94 -5.09 7.10
C ARG A 296 -20.13 -5.44 8.35
N GLY A 297 -20.71 -5.17 9.51
CA GLY A 297 -20.08 -5.46 10.78
C GLY A 297 -20.92 -4.97 11.95
N THR A 298 -20.40 -4.03 12.74
CA THR A 298 -21.10 -3.43 13.87
C THR A 298 -21.25 -1.92 13.69
N ILE A 299 -22.18 -1.32 14.43
CA ILE A 299 -22.42 0.13 14.39
C ILE A 299 -21.81 0.79 15.61
N ALA A 300 -20.94 1.76 15.38
CA ALA A 300 -20.15 2.42 16.41
C ALA A 300 -20.22 3.94 16.31
N MET A 301 -20.43 4.59 17.45
CA MET A 301 -20.34 6.04 17.64
C MET A 301 -18.93 6.39 18.13
N ILE A 302 -18.30 7.38 17.50
CA ILE A 302 -16.96 7.86 17.76
C ILE A 302 -17.04 9.28 18.33
N ASP A 303 -16.50 9.49 19.53
CA ASP A 303 -16.29 10.80 20.15
C ASP A 303 -14.99 11.42 19.61
N MET A 304 -15.12 12.41 18.74
CA MET A 304 -14.00 13.09 18.10
C MET A 304 -13.21 13.96 19.05
N ARG A 305 -13.63 14.18 20.30
CA ARG A 305 -12.84 14.89 21.32
C ARG A 305 -11.80 13.98 21.97
N MET A 306 -11.98 12.67 21.92
CA MET A 306 -11.00 11.70 22.39
C MET A 306 -9.82 11.55 21.40
N GLY A 307 -8.80 10.79 21.79
CA GLY A 307 -7.64 10.55 20.93
C GLY A 307 -8.03 9.75 19.67
N LYS A 308 -7.49 10.14 18.50
CA LYS A 308 -7.79 9.47 17.22
C LYS A 308 -7.40 7.99 17.12
N ASN A 309 -6.71 7.45 18.12
CA ASN A 309 -6.39 6.02 18.23
C ASN A 309 -6.76 5.45 19.61
N ASP A 310 -7.68 6.11 20.33
CA ASP A 310 -8.10 5.69 21.67
C ASP A 310 -9.38 4.85 21.58
N PRO A 311 -9.35 3.56 21.99
CA PRO A 311 -10.54 2.72 22.06
C PRO A 311 -11.68 3.32 22.90
N LYS A 312 -11.37 4.20 23.88
CA LYS A 312 -12.37 4.88 24.72
C LYS A 312 -13.18 5.92 23.95
N ALA A 313 -12.76 6.31 22.74
CA ALA A 313 -13.54 7.16 21.86
C ALA A 313 -14.84 6.49 21.40
N VAL A 314 -14.97 5.16 21.55
CA VAL A 314 -16.03 4.39 20.90
C VAL A 314 -17.11 3.93 21.87
N PHE A 315 -18.36 4.18 21.49
CA PHE A 315 -19.51 3.43 21.98
C PHE A 315 -20.10 2.57 20.84
N ASN A 316 -20.25 1.26 21.05
CA ASN A 316 -20.70 0.35 20.01
C ASN A 316 -22.13 -0.14 20.26
N PHE A 317 -23.08 0.28 19.41
CA PHE A 317 -24.50 -0.04 19.50
C PHE A 317 -24.79 -1.53 19.30
N SER A 318 -23.96 -2.23 18.51
CA SER A 318 -24.14 -3.67 18.26
C SER A 318 -23.42 -4.54 19.32
N ASN A 319 -22.38 -4.01 19.98
CA ASN A 319 -21.62 -4.74 20.99
C ASN A 319 -20.96 -3.84 22.05
N GLN A 320 -21.70 -3.52 23.11
CA GLN A 320 -21.23 -2.66 24.22
C GLN A 320 -19.99 -3.21 24.94
N LYS A 321 -19.85 -4.55 25.04
CA LYS A 321 -18.75 -5.20 25.79
C LYS A 321 -17.42 -5.14 25.03
N HIS A 322 -17.46 -5.01 23.71
CA HIS A 322 -16.28 -4.98 22.85
C HIS A 322 -16.40 -3.82 21.84
N PRO A 323 -16.09 -2.58 22.25
CA PRO A 323 -16.33 -1.37 21.44
C PRO A 323 -15.70 -1.40 20.05
N LEU A 324 -14.55 -2.05 19.89
CA LEU A 324 -13.81 -2.16 18.63
C LEU A 324 -14.19 -3.39 17.78
N ARG A 325 -15.22 -4.16 18.17
CA ARG A 325 -15.63 -5.33 17.41
C ARG A 325 -16.08 -4.91 16.02
N ASP A 326 -15.57 -5.55 14.99
CA ASP A 326 -15.83 -5.23 13.58
C ASP A 326 -16.50 -6.39 12.82
N THR A 327 -16.98 -7.39 13.56
CA THR A 327 -17.68 -8.56 13.03
C THR A 327 -19.16 -8.53 13.40
N GLY A 328 -20.01 -8.65 12.39
CA GLY A 328 -21.46 -8.59 12.47
C GLY A 328 -22.06 -8.41 11.07
N GLU A 329 -23.35 -8.12 10.99
CA GLU A 329 -24.09 -8.02 9.71
C GLU A 329 -24.75 -6.64 9.51
N ALA A 330 -24.48 -5.69 10.41
CA ALA A 330 -25.04 -4.35 10.38
C ALA A 330 -24.24 -3.42 9.45
N CYS A 331 -24.90 -2.46 8.81
CA CYS A 331 -24.30 -1.46 7.92
C CYS A 331 -25.19 -0.22 7.76
N ASP A 332 -24.72 0.74 6.96
CA ASP A 332 -25.45 1.94 6.53
C ASP A 332 -26.09 2.77 7.68
N PRO A 333 -25.38 3.09 8.78
CA PRO A 333 -25.97 3.81 9.92
C PRO A 333 -26.26 5.27 9.60
N TYR A 334 -27.37 5.78 10.11
CA TYR A 334 -27.75 7.18 10.03
C TYR A 334 -28.09 7.72 11.42
N PRO A 335 -27.44 8.80 11.89
CA PRO A 335 -27.70 9.34 13.21
C PRO A 335 -28.94 10.25 13.22
N ILE A 336 -29.85 10.04 14.18
CA ILE A 336 -30.89 11.03 14.53
C ILE A 336 -30.34 11.95 15.62
N THR A 337 -29.75 11.34 16.65
CA THR A 337 -28.93 12.00 17.68
C THR A 337 -27.72 11.13 17.98
N LYS A 338 -26.83 11.55 18.89
CA LYS A 338 -25.73 10.70 19.35
C LYS A 338 -26.18 9.43 20.06
N ASP A 339 -27.42 9.39 20.56
CA ASP A 339 -27.98 8.28 21.31
C ASP A 339 -29.11 7.55 20.58
N LEU A 340 -29.56 8.04 19.41
CA LEU A 340 -30.65 7.44 18.62
C LEU A 340 -30.24 7.34 17.15
N ILE A 341 -30.24 6.12 16.60
CA ILE A 341 -29.75 5.84 15.25
C ILE A 341 -30.73 4.98 14.44
N LEU A 342 -30.68 5.13 13.12
CA LEU A 342 -31.21 4.21 12.12
C LEU A 342 -30.05 3.40 11.52
N PHE A 343 -30.29 2.16 11.09
CA PHE A 343 -29.28 1.34 10.40
C PHE A 343 -29.92 0.13 9.71
N SER A 344 -29.16 -0.55 8.86
CA SER A 344 -29.53 -1.85 8.29
C SER A 344 -28.85 -2.97 9.08
N ASP A 345 -29.57 -4.05 9.40
CA ASP A 345 -29.01 -5.25 10.04
C ASP A 345 -29.83 -6.48 9.67
N ARG A 346 -29.30 -7.67 9.93
CA ARG A 346 -29.91 -8.93 9.57
C ARG A 346 -31.12 -9.26 10.44
N ASN A 347 -32.25 -9.53 9.79
CA ASN A 347 -33.47 -10.10 10.38
C ASN A 347 -33.79 -11.43 9.68
N GLY A 348 -33.33 -12.54 10.26
CA GLY A 348 -33.41 -13.86 9.62
C GLY A 348 -32.41 -14.03 8.46
N ARG A 349 -32.90 -14.13 7.21
CA ARG A 349 -32.05 -14.27 6.00
C ARG A 349 -31.83 -12.95 5.25
N LYS A 350 -32.58 -11.90 5.57
CA LYS A 350 -32.58 -10.61 4.87
C LYS A 350 -32.19 -9.48 5.81
N ASN A 351 -31.59 -8.43 5.27
CA ASN A 351 -31.42 -7.20 6.04
C ASN A 351 -32.74 -6.42 6.12
N ALA A 352 -32.98 -5.85 7.29
CA ALA A 352 -34.12 -5.01 7.63
C ALA A 352 -33.62 -3.66 8.16
N LEU A 353 -34.50 -2.67 8.17
CA LEU A 353 -34.25 -1.36 8.79
C LEU A 353 -34.50 -1.47 10.30
N PHE A 354 -33.54 -1.00 11.09
CA PHE A 354 -33.60 -0.98 12.55
C PHE A 354 -33.45 0.42 13.11
N MET A 355 -33.97 0.61 14.32
CA MET A 355 -33.64 1.69 15.22
C MET A 355 -32.88 1.15 16.44
N ALA A 356 -31.94 1.93 16.96
CA ALA A 356 -31.31 1.66 18.25
C ALA A 356 -31.18 2.94 19.07
N LYS A 357 -31.42 2.81 20.38
CA LYS A 357 -31.27 3.89 21.36
C LYS A 357 -30.28 3.48 22.45
N ARG A 358 -29.28 4.32 22.72
CA ARG A 358 -28.42 4.24 23.91
C ARG A 358 -29.18 4.84 25.08
N ASN A 359 -29.38 4.04 26.12
CA ASN A 359 -30.02 4.47 27.37
C ASN A 359 -28.99 5.13 28.29
N SER A 360 -29.45 5.77 29.37
CA SER A 360 -28.59 6.48 30.32
C SER A 360 -27.61 5.58 31.08
N ASP A 361 -27.87 4.28 31.14
CA ASP A 361 -27.01 3.25 31.74
C ASP A 361 -26.12 2.53 30.70
N ASP A 362 -26.01 3.08 29.49
CA ASP A 362 -25.29 2.53 28.33
C ASP A 362 -25.85 1.22 27.75
N SER A 363 -26.98 0.72 28.27
CA SER A 363 -27.73 -0.33 27.59
C SER A 363 -28.31 0.17 26.26
N VAL A 364 -28.65 -0.75 25.36
CA VAL A 364 -29.16 -0.41 24.02
C VAL A 364 -30.50 -1.08 23.81
N THR A 365 -31.52 -0.26 23.58
CA THR A 365 -32.84 -0.70 23.12
C THR A 365 -32.82 -0.75 21.60
N ARG A 366 -33.34 -1.83 21.00
CA ARG A 366 -33.42 -2.00 19.55
C ARG A 366 -34.85 -2.30 19.10
N GLU A 367 -35.21 -1.80 17.93
CA GLU A 367 -36.51 -2.03 17.30
C GLU A 367 -36.34 -2.30 15.80
N VAL A 368 -37.05 -3.29 15.25
CA VAL A 368 -37.18 -3.46 13.80
C VAL A 368 -38.17 -2.41 13.31
N LEU A 369 -37.71 -1.49 12.47
CA LEU A 369 -38.57 -0.49 11.85
C LEU A 369 -39.33 -1.09 10.67
N PHE A 370 -38.63 -1.74 9.75
CA PHE A 370 -39.24 -2.34 8.57
C PHE A 370 -38.41 -3.50 8.03
N ALA A 371 -39.07 -4.58 7.61
CA ALA A 371 -38.44 -5.72 6.96
C ALA A 371 -39.25 -6.14 5.73
N ASP A 372 -38.55 -6.45 4.64
CA ASP A 372 -39.11 -7.10 3.47
C ASP A 372 -38.62 -8.56 3.43
N THR A 373 -39.52 -9.51 3.26
CA THR A 373 -39.18 -10.93 3.30
C THR A 373 -38.46 -11.41 2.03
N ASN A 374 -38.55 -10.64 0.93
CA ASN A 374 -38.04 -11.04 -0.38
C ASN A 374 -36.71 -10.37 -0.73
N ILE A 375 -36.43 -9.18 -0.19
CA ILE A 375 -35.26 -8.37 -0.57
C ILE A 375 -34.69 -7.61 0.63
N ASP A 376 -33.39 -7.34 0.58
CA ASP A 376 -32.67 -6.67 1.66
C ASP A 376 -32.96 -5.16 1.64
N CYS A 377 -33.18 -4.57 2.82
CA CYS A 377 -33.42 -3.14 3.01
C CYS A 377 -32.18 -2.45 3.59
N HIS A 378 -31.73 -1.38 2.93
CA HIS A 378 -30.45 -0.70 3.15
C HIS A 378 -30.60 0.82 3.16
N SER A 379 -29.56 1.50 3.64
CA SER A 379 -29.41 2.97 3.55
C SER A 379 -30.62 3.80 4.05
N PRO A 380 -31.11 3.60 5.30
CA PRO A 380 -32.19 4.42 5.84
C PRO A 380 -31.73 5.87 6.05
N ILE A 381 -32.43 6.82 5.44
CA ILE A 381 -32.13 8.26 5.48
C ILE A 381 -33.43 9.02 5.82
N PRO A 382 -33.49 9.80 6.91
CA PRO A 382 -34.60 10.72 7.18
C PRO A 382 -34.79 11.70 6.02
N LEU A 383 -36.01 11.74 5.47
CA LEU A 383 -36.40 12.63 4.39
C LEU A 383 -36.82 13.99 4.97
N LYS A 384 -35.83 14.78 5.39
CA LYS A 384 -36.05 16.14 5.90
C LYS A 384 -34.89 17.08 5.53
N PRO A 385 -35.17 18.39 5.39
CA PRO A 385 -34.12 19.36 5.15
C PRO A 385 -33.04 19.32 6.22
N ARG A 386 -31.79 19.53 5.82
CA ARG A 386 -30.62 19.57 6.71
C ARG A 386 -29.85 20.88 6.54
N PRO A 387 -29.12 21.35 7.57
CA PRO A 387 -28.31 22.56 7.48
C PRO A 387 -27.32 22.46 6.31
N VAL A 388 -27.18 23.54 5.56
CA VAL A 388 -26.15 23.70 4.52
C VAL A 388 -24.90 24.26 5.21
N PRO A 389 -23.77 23.52 5.27
CA PRO A 389 -22.52 24.03 5.81
C PRO A 389 -22.03 25.27 5.07
N GLU A 390 -21.49 26.24 5.79
CA GLU A 390 -20.76 27.34 5.19
C GLU A 390 -19.38 26.82 4.73
N ILE A 391 -19.08 26.95 3.43
CA ILE A 391 -17.77 26.62 2.89
C ILE A 391 -17.04 27.89 2.46
N LYS A 392 -15.72 27.89 2.66
CA LYS A 392 -14.84 28.96 2.18
C LYS A 392 -14.64 28.84 0.68
N ALA A 393 -14.22 29.92 0.02
CA ALA A 393 -13.77 29.83 -1.37
C ALA A 393 -12.51 28.95 -1.48
N SER A 394 -12.45 28.14 -2.54
CA SER A 394 -11.28 27.31 -2.86
C SER A 394 -10.01 28.17 -2.92
N GLN A 395 -8.93 27.69 -2.30
CA GLN A 395 -7.62 28.35 -2.35
C GLN A 395 -6.68 27.70 -3.38
N VAL A 396 -7.15 26.67 -4.07
CA VAL A 396 -6.37 25.87 -5.01
C VAL A 396 -6.23 26.59 -6.36
N ASP A 397 -5.00 26.78 -6.80
CA ASP A 397 -4.68 27.22 -8.15
C ASP A 397 -4.29 26.02 -9.01
N ARG A 398 -5.29 25.48 -9.73
CA ARG A 398 -5.14 24.30 -10.60
C ARG A 398 -4.30 24.56 -11.86
N SER A 399 -3.88 25.80 -12.12
CA SER A 399 -2.85 26.08 -13.14
C SER A 399 -1.45 25.67 -12.70
N LYS A 400 -1.26 25.35 -11.41
CA LYS A 400 -0.03 24.80 -10.86
C LYS A 400 -0.08 23.28 -10.80
N ASP A 401 1.09 22.69 -10.83
CA ASP A 401 1.37 21.25 -10.71
C ASP A 401 2.21 20.94 -9.45
N TYR A 402 2.27 21.90 -8.53
CA TYR A 402 2.97 21.81 -7.25
C TYR A 402 2.21 22.53 -6.16
N GLY A 403 2.46 22.16 -4.92
CA GLY A 403 2.12 22.95 -3.73
C GLY A 403 3.31 23.01 -2.79
N CYS A 404 3.12 23.53 -1.59
CA CYS A 404 4.18 23.65 -0.59
C CYS A 404 3.79 23.07 0.76
N PHE A 405 4.80 22.62 1.51
CA PHE A 405 4.67 22.27 2.92
C PHE A 405 5.50 23.22 3.78
N LEU A 406 4.91 23.64 4.89
CA LEU A 406 5.52 24.46 5.92
C LEU A 406 5.44 23.75 7.27
N ILE A 407 6.58 23.41 7.84
CA ILE A 407 6.71 22.83 9.17
C ILE A 407 7.27 23.92 10.08
N GLN A 408 6.53 24.28 11.12
CA GLN A 408 6.94 25.36 12.02
C GLN A 408 8.16 24.96 12.86
N ASN A 409 8.15 23.76 13.42
CA ASN A 409 9.25 23.21 14.20
C ASN A 409 9.18 21.68 14.22
N VAL A 410 10.12 21.01 13.55
CA VAL A 410 10.19 19.54 13.48
C VAL A 410 10.30 18.86 14.86
N TYR A 411 10.76 19.55 15.91
CA TYR A 411 10.90 18.97 17.25
C TYR A 411 9.58 18.93 18.03
N GLU A 412 8.53 19.65 17.59
CA GLU A 412 7.21 19.54 18.22
C GLU A 412 6.60 18.17 17.89
N GLY A 413 6.17 17.44 18.93
CA GLY A 413 5.77 16.02 18.82
C GLY A 413 6.93 15.01 18.94
N MET A 414 8.16 15.48 19.18
CA MET A 414 9.37 14.68 19.43
C MET A 414 10.22 15.25 20.59
N PRO A 415 9.66 15.37 21.81
CA PRO A 415 10.37 15.98 22.95
C PRO A 415 11.65 15.22 23.34
N GLU A 416 11.75 13.93 22.99
CA GLU A 416 12.92 13.09 23.24
C GLU A 416 14.11 13.38 22.29
N VAL A 417 13.87 14.08 21.18
CA VAL A 417 14.89 14.34 20.17
C VAL A 417 15.65 15.63 20.50
N PRO A 418 17.00 15.60 20.62
CA PRO A 418 17.77 16.80 20.92
C PRO A 418 17.56 17.91 19.87
N LYS A 419 17.21 19.12 20.31
CA LYS A 419 17.05 20.28 19.42
C LYS A 419 18.33 20.53 18.61
N GLY A 420 18.15 20.81 17.33
CA GLY A 420 19.24 21.01 16.37
C GLY A 420 19.87 19.71 15.83
N SER A 421 19.47 18.52 16.27
CA SER A 421 20.01 17.25 15.76
C SER A 421 19.53 16.90 14.34
N ILE A 422 18.30 17.26 13.99
CA ILE A 422 17.71 17.08 12.66
C ILE A 422 18.27 18.17 11.74
N LYS A 423 18.88 17.76 10.63
CA LYS A 423 19.52 18.66 9.66
C LYS A 423 18.77 18.75 8.35
N ARG A 424 18.09 17.67 7.95
CA ARG A 424 17.42 17.57 6.66
C ARG A 424 16.10 16.82 6.81
N LEU A 425 15.18 17.08 5.89
CA LEU A 425 14.03 16.21 5.64
C LEU A 425 14.19 15.58 4.28
N ARG A 426 14.12 14.26 4.20
CA ARG A 426 13.96 13.54 2.93
C ARG A 426 12.48 13.49 2.58
N VAL A 427 12.18 13.82 1.33
CA VAL A 427 10.84 13.83 0.74
C VAL A 427 10.70 12.61 -0.17
N LEU A 428 9.68 11.79 0.07
CA LEU A 428 9.44 10.58 -0.71
C LEU A 428 8.01 10.54 -1.25
N GLU A 429 7.83 9.88 -2.38
CA GLU A 429 6.54 9.48 -2.93
C GLU A 429 6.35 7.97 -2.75
N GLU A 430 5.16 7.59 -2.28
CA GLU A 430 4.66 6.22 -2.38
C GLU A 430 3.86 6.06 -3.68
N THR A 431 4.23 5.11 -4.56
CA THR A 431 3.67 5.06 -5.92
C THR A 431 2.47 4.12 -6.05
N SER A 432 1.50 4.47 -6.90
CA SER A 432 0.36 3.61 -7.28
C SER A 432 0.65 2.91 -8.61
N ARG A 433 0.43 1.61 -8.74
CA ARG A 433 0.63 0.88 -10.01
C ARG A 433 -0.57 1.05 -10.96
N VAL A 434 -0.31 1.15 -12.27
CA VAL A 434 -1.33 1.00 -13.33
C VAL A 434 -0.98 -0.05 -14.39
N SER A 435 0.28 -0.51 -14.43
CA SER A 435 0.70 -1.58 -15.34
C SER A 435 0.13 -2.95 -14.97
N ARG A 436 0.19 -3.89 -15.92
CA ARG A 436 -0.16 -5.30 -15.72
C ARG A 436 0.67 -5.95 -14.61
N SER A 437 0.03 -6.82 -13.82
CA SER A 437 0.71 -7.63 -12.80
C SER A 437 1.51 -8.76 -13.47
N PRO A 438 2.76 -9.01 -13.04
CA PRO A 438 3.54 -10.17 -13.47
C PRO A 438 3.13 -11.49 -12.77
N GLY A 439 2.09 -11.46 -11.92
CA GLY A 439 1.64 -12.57 -11.08
C GLY A 439 1.96 -12.36 -9.59
N GLY A 440 1.21 -13.06 -8.72
CA GLY A 440 1.37 -12.97 -7.27
C GLY A 440 2.46 -13.90 -6.72
N GLY A 441 3.24 -13.42 -5.75
CA GLY A 441 4.28 -14.18 -5.06
C GLY A 441 3.91 -14.68 -3.66
N PRO A 442 4.81 -15.44 -2.99
CA PRO A 442 4.56 -15.99 -1.66
C PRO A 442 4.52 -14.93 -0.55
N PHE A 443 4.64 -13.65 -0.89
CA PHE A 443 4.64 -12.50 0.02
C PHE A 443 3.31 -11.73 0.01
N ASN A 444 2.26 -12.30 -0.60
CA ASN A 444 0.94 -11.66 -0.79
C ASN A 444 0.97 -10.40 -1.67
N GLN A 445 2.01 -10.22 -2.48
CA GLN A 445 2.18 -9.08 -3.38
C GLN A 445 1.92 -9.53 -4.83
N THR A 446 1.06 -8.81 -5.55
CA THR A 446 0.81 -9.02 -7.01
C THR A 446 1.98 -8.56 -7.88
N PHE A 447 2.92 -7.86 -7.27
CA PHE A 447 4.21 -7.53 -7.80
C PHE A 447 5.17 -7.59 -6.62
N THR A 448 6.09 -8.55 -6.61
CA THR A 448 7.03 -8.68 -5.50
C THR A 448 7.94 -7.45 -5.47
N ILE A 449 7.78 -6.59 -4.46
CA ILE A 449 8.62 -5.41 -4.21
C ILE A 449 9.64 -5.72 -3.12
N SER A 450 9.25 -6.48 -2.10
CA SER A 450 10.10 -6.80 -0.96
C SER A 450 9.72 -8.15 -0.32
N ALA A 451 10.52 -8.60 0.63
CA ALA A 451 10.22 -9.73 1.49
C ALA A 451 9.20 -9.37 2.60
N ALA A 452 8.00 -8.89 2.21
CA ALA A 452 6.92 -8.44 3.10
C ALA A 452 7.33 -7.34 4.11
N LEU A 453 8.16 -6.39 3.66
CA LEU A 453 8.52 -5.20 4.43
C LEU A 453 7.77 -3.96 3.91
N CYS A 454 7.86 -3.67 2.62
CA CYS A 454 7.09 -2.64 1.93
C CYS A 454 6.29 -3.22 0.75
N TRP A 455 5.17 -2.59 0.41
CA TRP A 455 4.18 -3.09 -0.56
C TRP A 455 4.30 -2.50 -1.96
N VAL A 456 4.99 -1.38 -2.08
CA VAL A 456 4.97 -0.52 -3.26
C VAL A 456 6.35 0.07 -3.51
N ALA A 457 6.61 0.38 -4.79
CA ALA A 457 7.80 1.10 -5.18
C ALA A 457 7.76 2.54 -4.62
N LYS A 458 8.91 3.02 -4.15
CA LYS A 458 9.09 4.35 -3.57
C LYS A 458 9.97 5.19 -4.48
N ASN A 459 9.64 6.47 -4.59
CA ASN A 459 10.40 7.45 -5.38
C ASN A 459 10.97 8.52 -4.43
N TYR A 460 12.28 8.68 -4.41
CA TYR A 460 12.99 9.62 -3.54
C TYR A 460 13.07 10.97 -4.26
N LEU A 461 12.32 11.97 -3.80
CA LEU A 461 12.23 13.28 -4.44
C LEU A 461 13.39 14.21 -4.05
N GLY A 462 14.16 13.83 -3.02
CA GLY A 462 15.33 14.56 -2.55
C GLY A 462 15.20 15.03 -1.10
N GLU A 463 16.14 15.90 -0.70
CA GLU A 463 16.24 16.47 0.63
C GLU A 463 16.03 18.00 0.64
N VAL A 464 15.50 18.48 1.76
CA VAL A 464 15.40 19.91 2.10
C VAL A 464 16.07 20.19 3.43
N THR A 465 16.64 21.38 3.59
CA THR A 465 17.35 21.74 4.84
C THR A 465 16.35 22.12 5.93
N VAL A 466 16.62 21.67 7.16
CA VAL A 466 15.93 22.13 8.36
C VAL A 466 16.70 23.30 8.94
N GLU A 467 16.00 24.40 9.19
CA GLU A 467 16.59 25.62 9.75
C GLU A 467 17.00 25.42 11.22
N LYS A 468 17.82 26.35 11.74
CA LYS A 468 18.34 26.27 13.12
C LYS A 468 17.24 26.25 14.19
N ASP A 469 16.08 26.85 13.91
CA ASP A 469 14.91 26.85 14.80
C ASP A 469 14.02 25.61 14.63
N GLY A 470 14.41 24.66 13.77
CA GLY A 470 13.63 23.46 13.47
C GLY A 470 12.60 23.64 12.36
N SER A 471 12.48 24.84 11.77
CA SER A 471 11.49 25.10 10.72
C SER A 471 11.94 24.62 9.34
N CYS A 472 10.97 24.31 8.47
CA CYS A 472 11.24 23.92 7.08
C CYS A 472 10.09 24.36 6.17
N TYR A 473 10.40 24.89 4.99
CA TYR A 473 9.43 25.33 3.99
C TYR A 473 9.90 24.92 2.59
N PHE A 474 9.08 24.16 1.86
CA PHE A 474 9.49 23.54 0.59
C PHE A 474 8.35 23.22 -0.37
N GLU A 475 8.66 23.18 -1.66
CA GLU A 475 7.77 22.76 -2.74
C GLU A 475 7.74 21.23 -2.88
N VAL A 476 6.60 20.68 -3.28
CA VAL A 476 6.43 19.27 -3.68
C VAL A 476 5.50 19.18 -4.90
N PRO A 477 5.65 18.16 -5.75
CA PRO A 477 4.69 17.93 -6.84
C PRO A 477 3.29 17.65 -6.27
N ALA A 478 2.28 18.25 -6.90
CA ALA A 478 0.89 17.93 -6.63
C ALA A 478 0.54 16.54 -7.21
N GLY A 479 -0.51 15.90 -6.71
CA GLY A 479 -0.98 14.62 -7.26
C GLY A 479 -0.18 13.40 -6.83
N LYS A 480 0.69 13.53 -5.82
CA LYS A 480 1.58 12.49 -5.31
C LYS A 480 1.35 12.23 -3.83
N MET A 481 1.46 10.97 -3.40
CA MET A 481 1.42 10.57 -2.00
C MET A 481 2.75 10.85 -1.33
N ILE A 482 2.88 11.99 -0.67
CA ILE A 482 4.14 12.45 -0.08
C ILE A 482 4.26 12.03 1.38
N PHE A 483 5.42 11.51 1.77
CA PHE A 483 5.77 11.33 3.17
C PHE A 483 7.21 11.79 3.44
N LEU A 484 7.50 12.05 4.71
CA LEU A 484 8.71 12.73 5.14
C LEU A 484 9.52 11.88 6.11
N GLN A 485 10.85 11.99 6.02
CA GLN A 485 11.80 11.38 6.94
C GLN A 485 12.72 12.44 7.53
N ALA A 486 12.75 12.55 8.86
CA ALA A 486 13.63 13.48 9.55
C ALA A 486 15.03 12.90 9.70
N LEU A 487 16.06 13.56 9.16
CA LEU A 487 17.42 13.04 9.07
C LEU A 487 18.38 13.81 9.97
N ASP A 488 19.26 13.08 10.65
CA ASP A 488 20.37 13.67 11.42
C ASP A 488 21.57 14.06 10.52
N ALA A 489 22.65 14.55 11.14
CA ALA A 489 23.86 14.95 10.42
C ALA A 489 24.52 13.81 9.62
N GLU A 490 24.42 12.58 10.13
CA GLU A 490 24.97 11.36 9.52
C GLU A 490 24.04 10.77 8.44
N GLY A 491 22.83 11.32 8.27
CA GLY A 491 21.87 10.84 7.28
C GLY A 491 20.95 9.72 7.80
N ARG A 492 20.93 9.47 9.11
CA ARG A 492 20.04 8.47 9.71
C ARG A 492 18.64 9.04 9.92
N CYS A 493 17.61 8.27 9.60
CA CYS A 493 16.21 8.63 9.80
C CYS A 493 15.81 8.56 11.28
N VAL A 494 15.85 9.70 11.96
CA VAL A 494 15.38 9.90 13.33
C VAL A 494 13.93 9.46 13.48
N ARG A 495 13.07 9.81 12.52
CA ARG A 495 11.67 9.41 12.49
C ARG A 495 11.12 9.46 11.07
N SER A 496 10.36 8.43 10.71
CA SER A 496 9.63 8.35 9.44
C SER A 496 8.15 8.64 9.65
N MET A 497 7.54 9.45 8.78
CA MET A 497 6.09 9.58 8.68
C MET A 497 5.53 8.27 8.09
N ARG A 498 4.78 7.51 8.88
CA ARG A 498 4.17 6.22 8.47
C ARG A 498 2.71 6.37 8.05
N THR A 499 2.51 7.36 7.20
CA THR A 499 1.29 7.77 6.51
C THR A 499 1.73 8.71 5.39
N PHE A 500 0.86 9.05 4.45
CA PHE A 500 1.14 10.07 3.45
C PHE A 500 0.22 11.28 3.57
N ILE A 501 0.70 12.40 3.06
CA ILE A 501 -0.04 13.65 2.82
C ILE A 501 0.11 14.04 1.35
N GLN A 502 -0.70 14.98 0.90
CA GLN A 502 -0.63 15.57 -0.43
C GLN A 502 -0.56 17.08 -0.36
N ALA A 503 -0.03 17.68 -1.42
CA ALA A 503 -0.12 19.12 -1.63
C ALA A 503 -1.17 19.40 -2.71
N ALA A 504 -2.18 20.21 -2.37
CA ALA A 504 -3.11 20.71 -3.37
C ALA A 504 -2.41 21.78 -4.23
N PRO A 505 -2.68 21.84 -5.55
CA PRO A 505 -2.07 22.78 -6.46
C PRO A 505 -2.08 24.25 -5.99
N GLY A 506 -0.91 24.90 -6.00
CA GLY A 506 -0.75 26.31 -5.66
C GLY A 506 -0.93 26.66 -4.19
N THR A 507 -1.21 25.68 -3.32
CA THR A 507 -1.47 25.92 -1.88
C THR A 507 -0.24 25.67 -1.02
N THR A 508 -0.24 26.22 0.19
CA THR A 508 0.72 25.86 1.25
C THR A 508 -0.02 25.17 2.39
N ARG A 509 0.36 23.93 2.71
CA ARG A 509 -0.11 23.21 3.89
C ARG A 509 0.88 23.37 5.04
N GLY A 510 0.39 23.81 6.19
CA GLY A 510 1.18 23.99 7.41
C GLY A 510 0.99 22.87 8.43
N CYS A 511 2.05 22.47 9.15
CA CYS A 511 1.94 21.75 10.42
C CYS A 511 2.85 22.38 11.48
N VAL A 512 2.53 22.12 12.76
CA VAL A 512 3.33 22.65 13.86
C VAL A 512 4.62 21.86 13.98
N GLY A 513 4.53 20.53 13.97
CA GLY A 513 5.70 19.66 14.03
C GLY A 513 5.48 18.27 13.46
N CYS A 514 6.26 17.32 13.95
CA CYS A 514 6.27 15.95 13.47
C CYS A 514 5.47 15.06 14.41
N HIS A 515 4.23 14.75 14.01
CA HIS A 515 3.35 13.82 14.73
C HIS A 515 2.84 14.38 16.07
N GLU A 516 2.72 15.71 16.12
CA GLU A 516 2.19 16.47 17.24
C GLU A 516 0.70 16.16 17.50
N ASP A 517 0.27 16.33 18.75
CA ASP A 517 -1.16 16.31 19.05
C ASP A 517 -1.81 17.58 18.49
N LYS A 518 -2.72 17.40 17.53
CA LYS A 518 -3.42 18.49 16.85
C LYS A 518 -4.38 19.25 17.76
N LYS A 519 -4.72 18.68 18.92
CA LYS A 519 -5.53 19.33 19.96
C LYS A 519 -4.69 20.05 21.01
N ALA A 520 -3.37 19.84 21.02
CA ALA A 520 -2.52 20.54 21.95
C ALA A 520 -2.46 22.03 21.60
N SER A 521 -2.49 22.87 22.64
CA SER A 521 -2.21 24.29 22.48
C SER A 521 -0.71 24.49 22.33
N PHE A 522 -0.29 25.02 21.19
CA PHE A 522 1.10 25.40 20.96
C PHE A 522 1.27 26.91 21.21
N PRO A 523 2.39 27.32 21.81
CA PRO A 523 2.65 28.74 22.02
C PRO A 523 2.69 29.47 20.67
N VAL A 524 1.95 30.58 20.58
CA VAL A 524 2.00 31.46 19.42
C VAL A 524 3.44 31.95 19.26
N LEU A 525 4.06 31.65 18.12
CA LEU A 525 5.41 32.12 17.84
C LEU A 525 5.40 33.66 17.81
N ILE A 526 6.14 34.29 18.73
CA ILE A 526 6.29 35.76 18.82
C ILE A 526 6.88 36.34 17.51
N LYS A 527 7.60 35.52 16.74
CA LYS A 527 8.11 35.86 15.40
C LYS A 527 7.86 34.70 14.43
N PRO A 528 7.58 34.96 13.14
CA PRO A 528 7.49 33.92 12.12
C PRO A 528 8.75 33.04 12.10
N ALA A 529 8.59 31.74 11.87
CA ALA A 529 9.71 30.81 11.81
C ALA A 529 10.72 31.21 10.71
N ILE A 530 11.99 30.83 10.84
CA ILE A 530 13.05 31.22 9.88
C ILE A 530 12.68 30.83 8.45
N ALA A 531 12.15 29.61 8.26
CA ALA A 531 11.76 29.12 6.94
C ALA A 531 10.61 29.93 6.32
N GLN A 532 9.69 30.47 7.13
CA GLN A 532 8.57 31.30 6.65
C GLN A 532 9.03 32.63 6.04
N ARG A 533 10.24 33.10 6.37
CA ARG A 533 10.80 34.35 5.86
C ARG A 533 11.61 34.15 4.57
N LYS A 534 11.68 32.93 4.07
CA LYS A 534 12.42 32.54 2.87
C LYS A 534 11.44 32.04 1.80
N LYS A 535 11.91 31.98 0.55
CA LYS A 535 11.19 31.26 -0.51
C LYS A 535 11.19 29.76 -0.20
N PRO A 536 10.14 29.01 -0.62
CA PRO A 536 10.13 27.58 -0.41
C PRO A 536 11.33 26.94 -1.11
N GLN A 537 11.98 26.01 -0.42
CA GLN A 537 13.07 25.22 -0.97
C GLN A 537 12.53 24.24 -2.03
N LYS A 538 13.30 23.98 -3.06
CA LYS A 538 13.08 22.81 -3.91
C LYS A 538 13.89 21.65 -3.36
N PRO A 539 13.30 20.45 -3.22
CA PRO A 539 14.06 19.25 -2.89
C PRO A 539 15.26 19.12 -3.83
N LYS A 540 16.42 18.83 -3.24
CA LYS A 540 17.66 18.57 -3.98
C LYS A 540 17.98 17.09 -3.91
N ASP A 541 18.64 16.57 -4.94
CA ASP A 541 19.16 15.21 -4.90
C ASP A 541 19.97 14.96 -3.62
N GLU A 542 19.82 13.76 -3.06
CA GLU A 542 20.70 13.28 -2.00
C GLU A 542 22.11 13.09 -2.54
N SER A 543 23.09 12.83 -1.68
CA SER A 543 24.46 12.60 -2.14
C SER A 543 24.57 11.46 -3.15
N TRP A 544 23.70 10.43 -3.04
CA TRP A 544 23.62 9.31 -3.98
C TRP A 544 22.73 9.56 -5.20
N GLY A 545 21.97 10.66 -5.24
CA GLY A 545 21.00 10.99 -6.29
C GLY A 545 19.55 11.06 -5.79
N SER A 546 18.61 10.77 -6.69
CA SER A 546 17.17 10.75 -6.45
C SER A 546 16.49 9.72 -7.35
N GLY A 547 15.18 9.51 -7.16
CA GLY A 547 14.40 8.59 -7.99
C GLY A 547 14.16 7.24 -7.35
N ALA A 548 14.13 6.20 -8.18
CA ALA A 548 13.99 4.83 -7.73
C ALA A 548 15.27 4.29 -7.11
N LEU A 549 15.12 3.58 -5.99
CA LEU A 549 16.20 2.86 -5.32
C LEU A 549 16.01 1.36 -5.56
N ASP A 550 16.91 0.75 -6.34
CA ASP A 550 16.87 -0.66 -6.73
C ASP A 550 18.02 -1.45 -6.11
N TYR A 551 17.71 -2.46 -5.28
CA TYR A 551 18.72 -3.15 -4.47
C TYR A 551 19.78 -3.87 -5.31
N PRO A 552 19.42 -4.71 -6.31
CA PRO A 552 20.42 -5.46 -7.09
C PRO A 552 21.38 -4.56 -7.87
N THR A 553 20.91 -3.43 -8.39
CA THR A 553 21.71 -2.58 -9.27
C THR A 553 22.45 -1.47 -8.53
N MET A 554 22.00 -1.07 -7.34
CA MET A 554 22.58 0.06 -6.60
C MET A 554 23.27 -0.38 -5.30
N LEU A 555 22.67 -1.30 -4.53
CA LEU A 555 23.18 -1.68 -3.21
C LEU A 555 24.14 -2.86 -3.28
N GLN A 556 23.80 -3.89 -4.07
CA GLN A 556 24.65 -5.07 -4.20
C GLN A 556 26.08 -4.74 -4.65
N PRO A 557 26.34 -3.83 -5.61
CA PRO A 557 27.70 -3.47 -6.00
C PRO A 557 28.54 -2.88 -4.86
N ILE A 558 27.93 -2.13 -3.95
CA ILE A 558 28.61 -1.58 -2.77
C ILE A 558 28.99 -2.73 -1.83
N LEU A 559 28.07 -3.66 -1.61
CA LEU A 559 28.33 -4.84 -0.77
C LEU A 559 29.39 -5.76 -1.41
N ASP A 560 29.37 -5.94 -2.73
CA ASP A 560 30.36 -6.73 -3.47
C ASP A 560 31.78 -6.18 -3.26
N LYS A 561 31.91 -4.85 -3.33
CA LYS A 561 33.18 -4.13 -3.17
C LYS A 561 33.72 -4.20 -1.75
N HIS A 562 32.87 -4.00 -0.74
CA HIS A 562 33.33 -3.76 0.63
C HIS A 562 33.08 -4.92 1.61
N CYS A 563 32.06 -5.74 1.38
CA CYS A 563 31.56 -6.71 2.37
C CYS A 563 31.73 -8.17 1.91
N VAL A 564 31.48 -8.47 0.63
CA VAL A 564 31.35 -9.83 0.13
C VAL A 564 32.61 -10.64 0.32
N ASN A 565 33.81 -10.05 0.17
CA ASN A 565 35.06 -10.78 0.32
C ASN A 565 35.12 -11.60 1.62
N CYS A 566 34.61 -11.06 2.74
CA CYS A 566 34.55 -11.74 4.03
C CYS A 566 33.20 -12.44 4.32
N HIS A 567 32.12 -12.00 3.68
CA HIS A 567 30.76 -12.50 3.89
C HIS A 567 30.23 -13.21 2.64
N GLY A 568 30.67 -14.45 2.41
CA GLY A 568 30.26 -15.31 1.30
C GLY A 568 31.26 -15.35 0.14
N GLY A 569 32.20 -14.42 0.06
CA GLY A 569 33.28 -14.39 -0.93
C GLY A 569 34.48 -15.24 -0.54
N GLU A 570 35.65 -14.91 -1.07
CA GLU A 570 36.84 -15.79 -1.03
C GLU A 570 37.36 -16.08 0.38
N LYS A 571 37.20 -15.17 1.35
CA LYS A 571 37.65 -15.33 2.73
C LYS A 571 36.65 -16.07 3.63
N GLY A 572 35.54 -16.54 3.06
CA GLY A 572 34.60 -17.40 3.76
C GLY A 572 33.30 -16.71 4.14
N PHE A 573 32.71 -17.17 5.25
CA PHE A 573 31.39 -16.74 5.74
C PHE A 573 31.51 -16.15 7.14
N ALA A 574 32.13 -14.97 7.26
CA ALA A 574 32.23 -14.26 8.53
C ALA A 574 30.84 -14.06 9.15
N ALA A 575 30.74 -14.30 10.46
CA ALA A 575 29.49 -14.30 11.23
C ALA A 575 28.37 -15.21 10.67
N GLY A 576 28.71 -16.17 9.79
CA GLY A 576 27.73 -17.06 9.16
C GLY A 576 26.87 -16.39 8.09
N LEU A 577 27.21 -15.18 7.65
CA LEU A 577 26.49 -14.42 6.63
C LEU A 577 27.03 -14.70 5.24
N ASP A 578 26.12 -14.71 4.26
CA ASP A 578 26.44 -14.66 2.84
C ASP A 578 25.78 -13.40 2.26
N LEU A 579 26.61 -12.44 1.85
CA LEU A 579 26.20 -11.16 1.27
C LEU A 579 26.44 -11.11 -0.25
N THR A 580 26.71 -12.25 -0.88
CA THR A 580 26.90 -12.33 -2.35
C THR A 580 25.61 -12.01 -3.11
N GLY A 581 25.75 -11.51 -4.34
CA GLY A 581 24.64 -11.31 -5.29
C GLY A 581 24.01 -12.60 -5.83
N GLY A 582 24.34 -13.77 -5.26
CA GLY A 582 23.89 -15.07 -5.73
C GLY A 582 22.37 -15.20 -5.79
N TRP A 583 21.83 -15.49 -6.98
CA TRP A 583 20.38 -15.54 -7.18
C TRP A 583 19.74 -16.68 -6.38
N THR A 584 18.78 -16.32 -5.53
CA THR A 584 17.86 -17.23 -4.84
C THR A 584 16.58 -17.34 -5.64
N GLN A 585 15.65 -18.22 -5.20
CA GLN A 585 14.39 -18.39 -5.88
C GLN A 585 13.65 -17.06 -6.14
N PHE A 586 13.66 -16.14 -5.17
CA PHE A 586 12.88 -14.89 -5.25
C PHE A 586 13.72 -13.60 -5.26
N PHE A 587 14.95 -13.65 -4.73
CA PHE A 587 15.83 -12.47 -4.56
C PHE A 587 17.29 -12.87 -4.81
N ASN A 588 18.21 -12.37 -3.98
CA ASN A 588 19.58 -12.85 -3.89
C ASN A 588 19.99 -13.16 -2.43
N ASN A 589 21.14 -13.83 -2.26
CA ASN A 589 21.63 -14.28 -0.96
C ASN A 589 21.80 -13.12 0.02
N SER A 590 22.34 -12.00 -0.46
CA SER A 590 22.58 -10.79 0.33
C SER A 590 21.31 -10.20 0.92
N TYR A 591 20.33 -9.91 0.07
CA TYR A 591 19.07 -9.32 0.48
C TYR A 591 18.37 -10.20 1.50
N GLU A 592 18.21 -11.50 1.23
CA GLU A 592 17.56 -12.42 2.15
C GLU A 592 18.27 -12.48 3.51
N ASN A 593 19.60 -12.43 3.54
CA ASN A 593 20.36 -12.37 4.78
C ASN A 593 20.16 -11.05 5.53
N LEU A 594 20.19 -9.91 4.85
CA LEU A 594 20.00 -8.60 5.49
C LEU A 594 18.57 -8.45 6.03
N VAL A 595 17.56 -8.89 5.28
CA VAL A 595 16.16 -8.75 5.69
C VAL A 595 15.68 -9.85 6.64
N SER A 596 16.49 -10.85 6.96
CA SER A 596 16.13 -11.97 7.83
C SER A 596 15.69 -11.55 9.24
N ARG A 597 14.70 -12.27 9.79
CA ARG A 597 14.03 -12.03 11.09
C ARG A 597 14.60 -12.87 12.22
N ARG A 598 15.90 -12.73 12.46
CA ARG A 598 16.73 -13.62 13.28
C ARG A 598 16.18 -13.92 14.68
N GLU A 599 15.57 -12.93 15.32
CA GLU A 599 15.06 -13.04 16.70
C GLU A 599 13.55 -13.14 16.78
N VAL A 600 12.82 -12.35 15.97
CA VAL A 600 11.36 -12.22 16.02
C VAL A 600 10.81 -11.99 14.62
N GLN A 601 9.64 -12.55 14.32
CA GLN A 601 9.04 -12.50 12.98
C GLN A 601 8.72 -11.07 12.49
N TYR A 602 8.31 -10.18 13.40
CA TYR A 602 7.77 -8.88 13.05
C TYR A 602 8.82 -7.79 12.81
N LYS A 603 10.11 -8.08 13.03
CA LYS A 603 11.23 -7.14 12.82
C LYS A 603 12.35 -7.79 12.02
N SER A 604 12.75 -7.15 10.93
CA SER A 604 13.99 -7.49 10.23
C SER A 604 15.19 -7.07 11.07
N THR A 605 16.06 -8.02 11.44
CA THR A 605 17.02 -7.78 12.52
C THR A 605 18.15 -6.84 12.11
N LEU A 606 18.79 -7.06 10.96
CA LEU A 606 20.01 -6.31 10.60
C LEU A 606 19.72 -4.92 10.06
N ILE A 607 18.52 -4.69 9.52
CA ILE A 607 18.11 -3.37 9.02
C ILE A 607 17.08 -2.69 9.92
N ALA A 608 16.68 -3.34 11.03
CA ALA A 608 15.60 -2.88 11.91
C ALA A 608 14.28 -2.52 11.18
N GLY A 609 14.03 -3.18 10.05
CA GLY A 609 12.84 -2.97 9.22
C GLY A 609 11.57 -3.55 9.87
N VAL A 610 10.44 -2.95 9.56
CA VAL A 610 9.11 -3.34 10.07
C VAL A 610 8.50 -4.38 9.13
N CYS A 611 8.13 -5.55 9.67
CA CYS A 611 7.40 -6.55 8.89
C CYS A 611 5.96 -6.09 8.68
N SER A 612 5.58 -5.95 7.41
CA SER A 612 4.25 -5.49 6.98
C SER A 612 3.35 -6.66 6.56
N MET A 613 3.65 -7.86 7.04
CA MET A 613 2.80 -9.03 6.86
C MET A 613 1.53 -8.88 7.70
N ASN A 614 0.42 -9.39 7.19
CA ASN A 614 -0.88 -9.36 7.87
C ASN A 614 -0.86 -10.03 9.26
N GLY A 615 -0.07 -11.08 9.42
CA GLY A 615 0.23 -11.70 10.72
C GLY A 615 0.75 -10.74 11.79
N THR A 616 1.43 -9.66 11.40
CA THR A 616 2.20 -8.79 12.31
C THR A 616 1.57 -7.41 12.50
N SER A 617 0.28 -7.24 12.21
CA SER A 617 -0.44 -5.95 12.31
C SER A 617 -0.28 -5.23 13.65
N PHE A 618 -0.29 -5.95 14.78
CA PHE A 618 -0.08 -5.34 16.10
C PHE A 618 1.29 -4.67 16.26
N TYR A 619 2.30 -5.12 15.51
CA TYR A 619 3.61 -4.48 15.49
C TYR A 619 3.66 -3.34 14.48
N SER A 620 3.10 -3.51 13.27
CA SER A 620 3.21 -2.50 12.22
C SER A 620 2.22 -1.35 12.37
N ALA A 621 1.07 -1.52 13.01
CA ALA A 621 0.08 -0.44 13.17
C ALA A 621 0.50 0.64 14.19
N GLN A 622 1.41 0.33 15.11
CA GLN A 622 1.77 1.24 16.19
C GLN A 622 2.54 2.49 15.73
N ILE A 623 2.51 3.54 16.56
CA ILE A 623 3.37 4.71 16.43
C ILE A 623 4.69 4.40 17.11
N PHE A 624 5.78 4.36 16.34
CA PHE A 624 7.12 4.15 16.89
C PHE A 624 7.69 5.46 17.47
N PRO A 625 8.40 5.41 18.61
CA PRO A 625 9.16 6.55 19.10
C PRO A 625 10.34 6.85 18.17
N ALA A 626 10.94 8.05 18.33
CA ALA A 626 12.14 8.39 17.57
C ALA A 626 13.26 7.35 17.76
N TYR A 627 14.07 7.14 16.72
CA TYR A 627 15.20 6.20 16.67
C TYR A 627 14.87 4.70 16.86
N ALA A 628 13.59 4.29 16.94
CA ALA A 628 13.22 2.92 17.28
C ALA A 628 13.30 1.89 16.14
N ILE A 629 13.25 2.35 14.89
CA ILE A 629 13.25 1.54 13.66
C ILE A 629 14.16 2.17 12.61
N GLY A 630 14.42 1.45 11.51
CA GLY A 630 15.23 1.97 10.42
C GLY A 630 16.71 2.16 10.80
N SER A 631 17.39 3.08 10.13
CA SER A 631 18.84 3.23 10.24
C SER A 631 19.35 3.52 11.66
N PRO A 632 18.69 4.27 12.55
CA PRO A 632 19.21 4.43 13.91
C PRO A 632 19.20 3.15 14.75
N ALA A 633 18.23 2.26 14.52
CA ALA A 633 18.10 1.00 15.26
C ALA A 633 18.80 -0.19 14.57
N SER A 634 19.41 0.06 13.41
CA SER A 634 19.93 -0.96 12.49
C SER A 634 21.37 -1.36 12.84
N PRO A 635 21.64 -2.64 13.14
CA PRO A 635 23.01 -3.15 13.25
C PRO A 635 23.85 -2.90 11.99
N LEU A 636 23.26 -2.98 10.79
CA LEU A 636 23.97 -2.69 9.54
C LEU A 636 24.37 -1.21 9.46
N ALA A 637 23.48 -0.29 9.86
CA ALA A 637 23.80 1.13 9.85
C ALA A 637 24.94 1.46 10.83
N LYS A 638 25.02 0.77 11.98
CA LYS A 638 26.13 0.90 12.92
C LYS A 638 27.48 0.52 12.28
N VAL A 639 27.49 -0.54 11.46
CA VAL A 639 28.68 -0.93 10.67
C VAL A 639 29.02 0.13 9.62
N VAL A 640 28.01 0.65 8.91
CA VAL A 640 28.17 1.62 7.81
C VAL A 640 28.65 2.99 8.30
N VAL A 641 28.09 3.48 9.41
CA VAL A 641 28.36 4.81 9.95
C VAL A 641 29.60 4.77 10.85
N ASP A 642 29.64 3.83 11.81
CA ASP A 642 30.60 3.83 12.91
C ASP A 642 31.76 2.81 12.73
N GLY A 643 31.65 1.88 11.77
CA GLY A 643 32.63 0.80 11.60
C GLY A 643 32.60 -0.23 12.73
N ASP A 644 31.51 -0.30 13.50
CA ASP A 644 31.38 -1.17 14.68
C ASP A 644 31.23 -2.67 14.29
N LEU A 645 31.01 -3.53 15.29
CA LEU A 645 30.82 -4.97 15.18
C LEU A 645 32.03 -5.68 14.55
N GLY A 646 33.25 -5.21 14.85
CA GLY A 646 34.50 -5.79 14.36
C GLY A 646 34.93 -5.31 12.97
N HIS A 647 34.33 -4.20 12.48
CA HIS A 647 34.62 -3.61 11.18
C HIS A 647 35.56 -2.41 11.27
N GLU A 648 36.19 -2.17 12.42
CA GLU A 648 37.04 -1.02 12.64
C GLU A 648 38.19 -1.04 11.63
N ASN A 649 38.27 0.00 10.80
CA ASN A 649 39.28 0.15 9.74
C ASN A 649 39.30 -0.98 8.68
N LYS A 650 38.21 -1.73 8.50
CA LYS A 650 38.15 -2.83 7.48
C LYS A 650 37.82 -2.36 6.07
N PHE A 651 37.09 -1.26 5.94
CA PHE A 651 36.68 -0.65 4.68
C PHE A 651 36.46 0.85 4.86
N LYS A 652 36.29 1.57 3.75
CA LYS A 652 35.93 2.99 3.75
C LYS A 652 34.86 3.24 2.70
N LEU A 653 33.69 3.64 3.16
CA LEU A 653 32.57 4.02 2.29
C LEU A 653 32.65 5.52 1.95
N SER A 654 32.31 5.87 0.71
CA SER A 654 32.04 7.28 0.33
C SER A 654 30.77 7.79 1.02
N ARG A 655 30.55 9.11 0.98
CA ARG A 655 29.30 9.69 1.49
C ARG A 655 28.09 9.18 0.71
N GLU A 656 28.19 9.07 -0.62
CA GLU A 656 27.13 8.51 -1.46
C GLU A 656 26.82 7.06 -1.09
N GLU A 657 27.86 6.23 -0.93
CA GLU A 657 27.69 4.81 -0.57
C GLU A 657 26.99 4.66 0.79
N LYS A 658 27.33 5.49 1.78
CA LYS A 658 26.68 5.49 3.10
C LYS A 658 25.22 5.93 3.00
N ASP A 659 24.96 7.11 2.43
CA ASP A 659 23.61 7.67 2.38
C ASP A 659 22.66 6.76 1.59
N LEU A 660 23.13 6.10 0.52
CA LEU A 660 22.32 5.14 -0.24
C LEU A 660 21.92 3.91 0.59
N ILE A 661 22.85 3.36 1.38
CA ILE A 661 22.53 2.24 2.29
C ILE A 661 21.54 2.70 3.36
N LEU A 662 21.72 3.89 3.94
CA LEU A 662 20.80 4.42 4.95
C LEU A 662 19.41 4.68 4.35
N ALA A 663 19.33 5.29 3.16
CA ALA A 663 18.09 5.50 2.42
C ALA A 663 17.36 4.17 2.15
N TRP A 664 18.07 3.13 1.74
CA TRP A 664 17.49 1.79 1.52
C TRP A 664 16.90 1.19 2.82
N ILE A 665 17.64 1.29 3.93
CA ILE A 665 17.18 0.84 5.24
C ILE A 665 15.91 1.62 5.66
N ASP A 666 15.95 2.94 5.53
CA ASP A 666 14.86 3.84 5.93
C ASP A 666 13.64 3.75 5.00
N GLY A 667 13.83 3.33 3.76
CA GLY A 667 12.77 2.92 2.84
C GLY A 667 12.10 1.60 3.21
N ASN A 668 12.48 0.99 4.34
CA ASN A 668 12.03 -0.31 4.84
C ASN A 668 12.44 -1.48 3.93
N GLY A 669 13.60 -1.37 3.26
CA GLY A 669 14.26 -2.46 2.55
C GLY A 669 13.53 -3.00 1.31
N PRO A 670 13.13 -2.18 0.32
CA PRO A 670 12.66 -2.68 -0.97
C PRO A 670 13.76 -3.50 -1.67
N TYR A 671 13.38 -4.52 -2.45
CA TYR A 671 14.30 -5.20 -3.38
C TYR A 671 14.22 -4.56 -4.76
N HIS A 672 13.00 -4.46 -5.31
CA HIS A 672 12.75 -3.79 -6.58
C HIS A 672 12.32 -2.34 -6.33
N GLY A 673 13.04 -1.41 -6.96
CA GLY A 673 12.75 0.03 -6.86
C GLY A 673 11.61 0.51 -7.78
N THR A 674 11.12 -0.36 -8.66
CA THR A 674 10.18 0.01 -9.73
C THR A 674 9.14 -1.08 -9.97
N TRP A 675 8.18 -0.78 -10.83
CA TRP A 675 7.20 -1.75 -11.32
C TRP A 675 7.68 -2.50 -12.59
N ASN A 676 8.96 -2.39 -12.96
CA ASN A 676 9.51 -3.03 -14.17
C ASN A 676 9.75 -4.51 -13.94
N TYR A 677 9.43 -5.34 -14.92
CA TYR A 677 9.50 -6.79 -14.77
C TYR A 677 9.92 -7.48 -16.07
N THR A 678 10.29 -8.75 -16.03
CA THR A 678 10.40 -9.60 -17.23
C THR A 678 9.24 -10.60 -17.24
N ALA A 679 9.03 -11.28 -18.36
CA ALA A 679 8.03 -12.37 -18.42
C ALA A 679 8.24 -13.47 -17.36
N ARG A 680 9.46 -13.61 -16.84
CA ARG A 680 9.79 -14.53 -15.73
C ARG A 680 9.24 -14.06 -14.37
N ALA A 681 8.93 -12.78 -14.21
CA ALA A 681 8.59 -12.18 -12.92
C ALA A 681 9.71 -12.38 -11.87
N PHE A 682 9.35 -12.82 -10.67
CA PHE A 682 10.26 -12.95 -9.53
C PHE A 682 10.71 -14.40 -9.23
N ASP A 683 10.06 -15.44 -9.79
CA ASP A 683 10.28 -16.84 -9.39
C ASP A 683 11.25 -17.61 -10.30
N LEU A 684 12.39 -18.02 -9.73
CA LEU A 684 13.33 -18.96 -10.35
C LEU A 684 13.00 -20.41 -9.96
N GLY A 685 12.02 -21.02 -10.64
CA GLY A 685 11.70 -22.44 -10.46
C GLY A 685 12.89 -23.39 -10.66
N ASP A 686 13.87 -22.99 -11.48
CA ASP A 686 15.15 -23.69 -11.69
C ASP A 686 15.95 -23.85 -10.39
N TRP A 687 15.89 -22.85 -9.50
CA TRP A 687 16.50 -22.90 -8.18
C TRP A 687 15.87 -24.01 -7.31
N ALA A 688 14.53 -24.12 -7.34
CA ALA A 688 13.80 -25.13 -6.56
C ALA A 688 14.09 -26.56 -7.06
N THR A 689 14.25 -26.72 -8.38
CA THR A 689 14.69 -27.98 -8.98
C THR A 689 16.13 -28.34 -8.57
N ALA A 690 17.06 -27.37 -8.66
CA ALA A 690 18.44 -27.56 -8.24
C ALA A 690 18.54 -27.97 -6.77
N LYS A 691 17.78 -27.32 -5.88
CA LYS A 691 17.69 -27.68 -4.46
C LYS A 691 17.35 -29.15 -4.26
N LYS A 692 16.34 -29.69 -4.97
CA LYS A 692 15.95 -31.11 -4.85
C LYS A 692 17.08 -32.04 -5.28
N GLN A 693 17.74 -31.74 -6.39
CA GLN A 693 18.86 -32.52 -6.91
C GLN A 693 20.08 -32.47 -5.98
N LEU A 694 20.40 -31.30 -5.43
CA LEU A 694 21.47 -31.12 -4.46
C LEU A 694 21.22 -31.90 -3.18
N ILE A 695 19.99 -31.89 -2.64
CA ILE A 695 19.62 -32.69 -1.46
C ILE A 695 19.78 -34.19 -1.75
N ALA A 696 19.44 -34.66 -2.96
CA ALA A 696 19.66 -36.04 -3.36
C ALA A 696 21.16 -36.38 -3.40
N GLU A 697 21.99 -35.49 -3.96
CA GLU A 697 23.44 -35.69 -4.05
C GLU A 697 24.13 -35.63 -2.66
N MET A 698 23.61 -34.81 -1.74
CA MET A 698 24.07 -34.76 -0.34
C MET A 698 23.99 -36.13 0.35
N LYS A 699 23.02 -36.97 -0.04
CA LYS A 699 22.90 -38.35 0.48
C LYS A 699 24.09 -39.19 0.10
N PHE A 700 24.56 -39.09 -1.14
CA PHE A 700 25.71 -39.85 -1.63
C PHE A 700 27.04 -39.27 -1.15
N ALA A 701 27.09 -37.95 -0.94
CA ALA A 701 28.28 -37.25 -0.43
C ALA A 701 28.56 -37.45 1.08
N GLY A 702 27.75 -38.27 1.78
CA GLY A 702 27.88 -38.50 3.23
C GLY A 702 27.38 -37.35 4.12
N CYS A 703 26.85 -36.27 3.54
CA CYS A 703 26.39 -35.10 4.31
C CYS A 703 25.19 -35.44 5.24
N MET A 704 24.48 -36.53 4.98
CA MET A 704 23.25 -36.88 5.69
C MET A 704 23.45 -37.46 7.09
N GLU A 705 24.68 -37.84 7.45
CA GLU A 705 25.00 -38.23 8.83
C GLU A 705 24.76 -37.08 9.81
N CYS A 706 25.16 -35.87 9.42
CA CYS A 706 24.94 -34.65 10.19
C CYS A 706 23.57 -34.01 9.88
N HIS A 707 23.07 -34.12 8.64
CA HIS A 707 21.88 -33.42 8.15
C HIS A 707 20.58 -34.25 8.10
N ASN A 708 20.51 -35.42 8.75
CA ASN A 708 19.45 -36.45 8.68
C ASN A 708 18.02 -35.98 8.29
N THR A 709 17.43 -36.65 7.29
CA THR A 709 16.10 -36.40 6.68
C THR A 709 14.89 -37.06 7.37
N GLY A 710 15.06 -37.87 8.42
CA GLY A 710 13.96 -38.64 9.02
C GLY A 710 12.92 -37.86 9.86
N GLY A 711 13.16 -36.57 10.14
CA GLY A 711 12.20 -35.64 10.77
C GLY A 711 11.68 -34.61 9.77
N ARG A 712 11.09 -33.49 10.21
CA ARG A 712 10.68 -32.37 9.32
C ARG A 712 11.88 -31.76 8.58
N GLY A 713 12.37 -32.43 7.53
CA GLY A 713 13.35 -32.01 6.53
C GLY A 713 14.80 -31.99 6.98
N GLY A 714 15.65 -32.74 6.28
CA GLY A 714 17.08 -32.43 6.24
C GLY A 714 17.28 -30.97 5.83
N ARG A 715 18.21 -30.29 6.49
CA ARG A 715 18.31 -28.83 6.41
C ARG A 715 18.98 -28.42 5.12
N PHE A 716 18.27 -27.61 4.32
CA PHE A 716 18.81 -26.90 3.17
C PHE A 716 18.27 -25.48 3.22
N GLU A 717 19.15 -24.50 3.30
CA GLU A 717 18.77 -23.09 3.39
C GLU A 717 19.00 -22.37 2.07
N ASN A 718 18.29 -21.26 1.85
CA ASN A 718 18.31 -20.57 0.56
C ASN A 718 19.70 -20.07 0.17
N ASP A 719 20.47 -19.58 1.15
CA ASP A 719 21.84 -19.06 0.97
C ASP A 719 22.91 -20.14 0.81
N TRP A 720 22.52 -21.40 0.57
CA TRP A 720 23.48 -22.46 0.28
C TRP A 720 23.84 -22.55 -1.20
N LEU A 721 22.97 -22.01 -2.05
CA LEU A 721 23.04 -22.05 -3.49
C LEU A 721 23.28 -20.65 -4.03
N ASN A 722 24.33 -20.48 -4.83
CA ASN A 722 24.64 -19.25 -5.53
C ASN A 722 24.60 -19.51 -7.05
N LEU A 723 23.51 -19.12 -7.71
CA LEU A 723 23.40 -19.28 -9.17
C LEU A 723 24.20 -18.23 -9.96
N GLU A 724 24.59 -17.12 -9.34
CA GLU A 724 25.38 -16.08 -10.00
C GLU A 724 26.87 -16.49 -10.14
N LYS A 725 27.41 -17.16 -9.12
CA LYS A 725 28.78 -17.65 -9.06
C LYS A 725 28.75 -19.06 -8.44
N PRO A 726 28.50 -20.11 -9.25
CA PRO A 726 28.29 -21.48 -8.77
C PRO A 726 29.33 -21.96 -7.76
N GLU A 727 30.60 -21.66 -7.98
CA GLU A 727 31.75 -22.06 -7.16
C GLU A 727 31.74 -21.42 -5.76
N LEU A 728 31.07 -20.27 -5.60
CA LEU A 728 30.91 -19.62 -4.30
C LEU A 728 29.78 -20.21 -3.45
N SER A 729 28.98 -21.13 -4.00
CA SER A 729 27.88 -21.78 -3.28
C SER A 729 28.38 -22.44 -1.99
N ARG A 730 27.76 -22.09 -0.86
CA ARG A 730 28.14 -22.65 0.46
C ARG A 730 28.07 -24.17 0.48
N ILE A 731 27.13 -24.79 -0.24
CA ILE A 731 27.02 -26.26 -0.31
C ILE A 731 28.27 -26.96 -0.87
N LEU A 732 29.02 -26.27 -1.74
CA LEU A 732 30.29 -26.78 -2.28
C LEU A 732 31.46 -26.53 -1.33
N ARG A 733 31.44 -25.37 -0.65
CA ARG A 733 32.58 -24.86 0.11
C ARG A 733 32.62 -25.31 1.57
N ALA A 734 31.44 -25.49 2.19
CA ALA A 734 31.33 -25.95 3.57
C ALA A 734 31.99 -27.33 3.82
N PRO A 735 31.74 -28.37 3.00
CA PRO A 735 32.38 -29.68 3.15
C PRO A 735 33.77 -29.81 2.52
N LEU A 736 34.27 -28.78 1.82
CA LEU A 736 35.57 -28.77 1.14
C LEU A 736 36.69 -28.37 2.10
N ALA A 737 37.82 -29.09 2.05
CA ALA A 737 39.01 -28.79 2.84
C ALA A 737 39.53 -27.36 2.60
N LYS A 738 40.12 -26.73 3.64
CA LYS A 738 40.83 -25.46 3.48
C LYS A 738 42.12 -25.69 2.69
N GLY A 739 42.37 -24.91 1.64
CA GLY A 739 43.59 -25.07 0.83
C GLY A 739 43.54 -24.37 -0.53
N LYS A 740 44.54 -24.64 -1.38
CA LYS A 740 44.68 -24.01 -2.70
C LYS A 740 43.69 -24.62 -3.72
N GLY A 741 42.51 -24.01 -3.85
CA GLY A 741 41.52 -24.27 -4.90
C GLY A 741 40.07 -24.35 -4.38
N GLY A 742 39.12 -23.72 -5.07
CA GLY A 742 37.67 -23.86 -4.80
C GLY A 742 37.11 -23.18 -3.54
N HIS A 743 37.90 -22.33 -2.86
CA HIS A 743 37.47 -21.57 -1.67
C HIS A 743 36.88 -22.43 -0.53
N GLY A 744 37.45 -23.62 -0.29
CA GLY A 744 37.01 -24.54 0.76
C GLY A 744 37.16 -23.95 2.16
N GLU A 745 36.15 -24.18 3.00
CA GLU A 745 36.02 -23.54 4.31
C GLU A 745 36.05 -24.52 5.49
N ALA A 746 35.94 -25.83 5.23
CA ALA A 746 35.88 -26.88 6.27
C ALA A 746 34.88 -26.54 7.40
N LEU A 747 33.66 -26.14 7.03
CA LEU A 747 32.61 -25.71 7.95
C LEU A 747 31.78 -26.85 8.52
N CYS A 748 31.73 -28.00 7.84
CA CYS A 748 31.00 -29.15 8.35
C CYS A 748 31.66 -29.64 9.64
N ARG A 749 30.84 -30.14 10.57
CA ARG A 749 31.26 -30.54 11.91
C ARG A 749 30.66 -31.90 12.23
N ASN A 750 31.37 -32.74 12.96
CA ASN A 750 30.94 -34.09 13.35
C ASN A 750 29.92 -34.03 14.49
N ASN A 751 28.84 -33.31 14.25
CA ASN A 751 27.75 -33.11 15.19
C ASN A 751 26.43 -33.06 14.41
N LYS A 752 25.39 -33.68 14.95
CA LYS A 752 24.08 -33.65 14.33
C LYS A 752 23.56 -32.22 14.31
N VAL A 753 23.16 -31.77 13.13
CA VAL A 753 22.53 -30.47 13.00
C VAL A 753 21.18 -30.54 13.72
N ASP A 754 20.94 -29.60 14.63
CA ASP A 754 19.94 -29.71 15.68
C ASP A 754 18.48 -29.43 15.22
N GLY A 755 17.64 -28.75 16.03
CA GLY A 755 16.31 -28.22 15.62
C GLY A 755 16.24 -26.72 15.24
N PHE A 756 17.23 -25.88 15.60
CA PHE A 756 17.30 -24.46 15.26
C PHE A 756 17.28 -24.13 13.75
N ARG A 757 16.26 -23.42 13.26
CA ARG A 757 16.22 -22.90 11.89
C ARG A 757 16.48 -21.40 11.88
N ARG A 758 17.32 -20.89 10.95
CA ARG A 758 17.41 -19.44 10.78
C ARG A 758 16.04 -18.93 10.34
N LEU A 759 15.45 -18.04 11.13
CA LEU A 759 14.28 -17.28 10.71
C LEU A 759 14.68 -16.42 9.53
N ARG A 760 14.33 -16.89 8.33
CA ARG A 760 14.57 -16.16 7.09
C ARG A 760 13.53 -15.06 6.99
N ILE A 761 12.57 -15.24 6.10
CA ILE A 761 11.51 -14.27 5.87
C ILE A 761 10.30 -14.58 6.76
N PHE A 762 9.89 -15.85 6.86
CA PHE A 762 8.73 -16.28 7.66
C PHE A 762 9.06 -17.44 8.62
N SER A 763 8.77 -17.25 9.90
CA SER A 763 8.94 -18.25 10.96
C SER A 763 8.01 -19.44 10.82
N THR A 764 6.83 -19.22 10.24
CA THR A 764 5.84 -20.25 9.94
C THR A 764 6.07 -20.91 8.58
N GLY A 765 7.07 -20.44 7.82
CA GLY A 765 7.38 -20.92 6.46
C GLY A 765 6.45 -20.40 5.36
N ARG A 766 5.46 -19.57 5.69
CA ARG A 766 4.53 -18.97 4.72
C ARG A 766 4.08 -17.58 5.18
N TYR A 767 3.48 -16.83 4.27
CA TYR A 767 2.79 -15.59 4.60
C TYR A 767 1.56 -15.87 5.48
N GLU A 768 1.43 -15.16 6.60
CA GLU A 768 0.29 -15.25 7.50
C GLU A 768 -0.77 -14.23 7.09
N HIS A 769 -1.82 -14.69 6.41
CA HIS A 769 -2.92 -13.86 5.91
C HIS A 769 -4.05 -13.71 6.96
N ALA A 770 -3.72 -13.25 8.17
CA ALA A 770 -4.68 -12.95 9.23
C ALA A 770 -4.02 -12.09 10.30
N VAL A 771 -4.79 -11.27 11.03
CA VAL A 771 -4.29 -10.58 12.24
C VAL A 771 -3.99 -11.61 13.32
N LYS A 772 -2.75 -11.62 13.84
CA LYS A 772 -2.33 -12.51 14.93
C LYS A 772 -1.69 -11.73 16.07
N HIS A 773 -1.95 -12.15 17.30
CA HIS A 773 -1.24 -11.59 18.45
C HIS A 773 0.26 -11.87 18.34
N LEU A 774 1.12 -10.97 18.81
CA LEU A 774 2.57 -11.12 18.63
C LEU A 774 3.14 -12.37 19.32
N ASN A 775 2.48 -12.87 20.38
CA ASN A 775 2.83 -14.13 21.04
C ASN A 775 2.65 -15.38 20.14
N SER A 776 1.94 -15.27 19.02
CA SER A 776 1.88 -16.33 18.00
C SER A 776 3.21 -16.52 17.26
N PHE A 777 4.17 -15.59 17.43
CA PHE A 777 5.50 -15.66 16.86
C PHE A 777 6.53 -15.83 17.97
N PRO A 778 7.02 -17.06 18.24
CA PRO A 778 7.96 -17.29 19.31
C PRO A 778 9.27 -16.53 19.05
N LYS A 779 9.80 -15.90 20.11
CA LYS A 779 11.14 -15.33 20.06
C LYS A 779 12.16 -16.47 19.95
N GLN A 780 13.05 -16.35 18.99
CA GLN A 780 14.14 -17.27 18.80
C GLN A 780 15.42 -16.68 19.42
N LYS A 781 16.09 -17.46 20.28
CA LYS A 781 17.44 -17.10 20.73
C LYS A 781 18.41 -17.28 19.57
N TRP A 782 18.87 -16.18 18.99
CA TRP A 782 19.85 -16.25 17.91
C TRP A 782 21.16 -16.88 18.41
N ARG A 783 21.68 -17.86 17.66
CA ARG A 783 22.93 -18.52 18.01
C ARG A 783 24.11 -17.71 17.52
N LYS A 784 25.10 -17.54 18.39
CA LYS A 784 26.40 -17.02 17.97
C LYS A 784 26.96 -17.99 16.93
N TRP A 785 27.49 -17.45 15.85
CA TRP A 785 28.19 -18.24 14.85
C TRP A 785 29.44 -18.82 15.50
N ASP A 786 29.45 -20.13 15.69
CA ASP A 786 30.56 -20.87 16.30
C ASP A 786 31.16 -21.84 15.27
N LYS A 787 32.49 -21.89 15.27
CA LYS A 787 33.32 -22.80 14.46
C LYS A 787 34.40 -23.50 15.32
N GLY A 788 34.41 -23.27 16.63
CA GLY A 788 35.44 -23.70 17.57
C GLY A 788 35.23 -25.12 18.10
N GLU A 789 35.97 -25.48 19.15
CA GLU A 789 36.02 -26.83 19.74
C GLU A 789 34.63 -27.32 20.21
N ASP A 790 33.78 -26.41 20.69
CA ASP A 790 32.40 -26.70 21.14
C ASP A 790 31.46 -27.13 20.00
N SER A 791 31.85 -26.94 18.74
CA SER A 791 31.07 -27.30 17.56
C SER A 791 31.35 -28.72 17.04
N GLY A 792 32.34 -29.43 17.60
CA GLY A 792 32.79 -30.77 17.18
C GLY A 792 33.91 -30.73 16.12
N ASP A 793 34.48 -31.90 15.80
CA ASP A 793 35.60 -31.98 14.84
C ASP A 793 35.17 -31.62 13.41
N PRO A 794 36.01 -30.97 12.60
CA PRO A 794 35.71 -30.71 11.20
C PRO A 794 35.47 -32.01 10.41
N VAL A 795 34.40 -32.03 9.61
CA VAL A 795 34.10 -33.11 8.66
C VAL A 795 34.41 -32.63 7.26
N ILE A 796 35.35 -33.30 6.58
CA ILE A 796 35.73 -32.99 5.20
C ILE A 796 35.15 -34.07 4.28
N SER A 797 34.08 -33.74 3.56
CA SER A 797 33.52 -34.66 2.56
C SER A 797 34.24 -34.54 1.21
N PHE A 798 34.82 -33.37 0.91
CA PHE A 798 35.58 -33.13 -0.30
C PHE A 798 37.02 -32.75 0.05
N ALA A 799 37.98 -33.62 -0.30
CA ALA A 799 39.40 -33.32 -0.11
C ALA A 799 39.87 -32.16 -1.01
N ASP A 800 39.36 -32.11 -2.24
CA ASP A 800 39.63 -31.06 -3.22
C ASP A 800 38.45 -30.95 -4.23
N THR A 801 38.58 -30.04 -5.21
CA THR A 801 37.58 -29.83 -6.27
C THR A 801 37.52 -30.96 -7.31
N LYS A 802 38.39 -31.97 -7.24
CA LYS A 802 38.37 -33.14 -8.13
C LYS A 802 37.40 -34.22 -7.64
N ASN A 803 36.96 -34.13 -6.39
CA ASN A 803 35.95 -35.03 -5.79
C ASN A 803 34.72 -35.17 -6.69
N MET A 804 34.24 -36.42 -6.86
CA MET A 804 33.11 -36.72 -7.75
C MET A 804 31.82 -35.99 -7.34
N HIS A 805 31.50 -35.97 -6.05
CA HIS A 805 30.29 -35.35 -5.54
C HIS A 805 30.36 -33.81 -5.61
N TYR A 806 31.54 -33.23 -5.38
CA TYR A 806 31.77 -31.80 -5.63
C TYR A 806 31.44 -31.44 -7.09
N LYS A 807 31.97 -32.20 -8.06
CA LYS A 807 31.72 -31.97 -9.50
C LYS A 807 30.24 -32.10 -9.85
N LYS A 808 29.57 -33.17 -9.40
CA LYS A 808 28.14 -33.37 -9.62
C LYS A 808 27.29 -32.23 -9.04
N MET A 809 27.58 -31.81 -7.81
CA MET A 809 26.88 -30.67 -7.20
C MET A 809 27.14 -29.38 -7.98
N LEU A 810 28.38 -29.12 -8.40
CA LEU A 810 28.71 -27.94 -9.22
C LEU A 810 27.98 -27.98 -10.59
N GLU A 811 27.94 -29.14 -11.26
CA GLU A 811 27.23 -29.34 -12.52
C GLU A 811 25.71 -29.09 -12.38
N ILE A 812 25.10 -29.52 -11.28
CA ILE A 812 23.69 -29.22 -10.97
C ILE A 812 23.48 -27.70 -10.89
N ILE A 813 24.36 -26.99 -10.19
CA ILE A 813 24.28 -25.54 -10.00
C ILE A 813 24.51 -24.79 -11.31
N GLN A 814 25.50 -25.20 -12.10
CA GLN A 814 25.80 -24.63 -13.42
C GLN A 814 24.65 -24.86 -14.41
N SER A 815 24.02 -26.03 -14.36
CA SER A 815 22.84 -26.34 -15.19
C SER A 815 21.66 -25.45 -14.82
N ALA A 816 21.39 -25.27 -13.52
CA ALA A 816 20.34 -24.38 -13.04
C ALA A 816 20.61 -22.91 -13.39
N ARG A 817 21.87 -22.46 -13.27
CA ARG A 817 22.30 -21.13 -13.74
C ARG A 817 22.02 -20.94 -15.22
N LYS A 818 22.39 -21.91 -16.06
CA LYS A 818 22.16 -21.86 -17.52
C LYS A 818 20.66 -21.74 -17.83
N ALA A 819 19.82 -22.53 -17.16
CA ALA A 819 18.37 -22.47 -17.33
C ALA A 819 17.78 -21.12 -16.86
N ALA A 820 18.26 -20.59 -15.74
CA ALA A 820 17.85 -19.29 -15.22
C ALA A 820 18.23 -18.15 -16.19
N LEU A 821 19.44 -18.17 -16.75
CA LEU A 821 19.90 -17.18 -17.74
C LEU A 821 19.16 -17.27 -19.08
N ALA A 822 18.63 -18.43 -19.45
CA ALA A 822 17.84 -18.58 -20.67
C ALA A 822 16.51 -17.81 -20.61
N ASN A 823 15.97 -17.60 -19.41
CA ASN A 823 14.79 -16.74 -19.18
C ASN A 823 14.97 -15.97 -17.86
N PRO A 824 15.73 -14.85 -17.90
CA PRO A 824 16.21 -14.14 -16.71
C PRO A 824 15.11 -13.31 -16.05
N ARG A 825 15.22 -13.15 -14.72
CA ARG A 825 14.56 -12.07 -14.00
C ARG A 825 15.20 -10.72 -14.37
N ILE A 826 14.53 -9.63 -14.00
CA ILE A 826 15.03 -8.28 -14.31
C ILE A 826 16.38 -7.96 -13.66
N ASP A 827 16.67 -8.56 -12.50
CA ASP A 827 17.91 -8.38 -11.73
C ASP A 827 19.08 -9.24 -12.24
N MET A 828 18.90 -9.98 -13.33
CA MET A 828 19.89 -10.90 -13.90
C MET A 828 20.46 -10.38 -15.24
N PRO A 829 21.65 -10.84 -15.66
CA PRO A 829 22.17 -10.57 -17.00
C PRO A 829 21.15 -10.91 -18.09
N GLY A 830 21.00 -10.01 -19.07
CA GLY A 830 19.97 -10.11 -20.12
C GLY A 830 18.55 -9.74 -19.68
N GLY A 831 18.29 -9.57 -18.38
CA GLY A 831 16.98 -9.19 -17.83
C GLY A 831 16.51 -7.82 -18.33
N LYS A 832 17.39 -6.81 -18.29
CA LYS A 832 17.09 -5.44 -18.78
C LYS A 832 16.70 -5.38 -20.25
N ALA A 833 17.29 -6.23 -21.11
CA ALA A 833 16.95 -6.32 -22.53
C ALA A 833 15.55 -6.93 -22.76
N ARG A 834 15.02 -7.68 -21.80
CA ARG A 834 13.69 -8.32 -21.84
C ARG A 834 12.69 -7.65 -20.91
N ALA A 835 13.01 -6.44 -20.42
CA ALA A 835 12.20 -5.75 -19.46
C ALA A 835 10.92 -5.20 -20.11
N ILE A 836 9.82 -5.36 -19.41
CA ILE A 836 8.53 -4.74 -19.68
C ILE A 836 8.42 -3.56 -18.73
N ALA A 837 8.10 -2.39 -19.28
CA ALA A 837 7.93 -1.17 -18.52
C ALA A 837 6.77 -1.30 -17.52
N GLY A 838 7.08 -1.02 -16.26
CA GLY A 838 6.11 -0.85 -15.20
C GLY A 838 5.66 0.60 -15.11
N ARG A 839 4.35 0.80 -15.03
CA ARG A 839 3.74 2.13 -15.01
C ARG A 839 3.20 2.41 -13.63
N HIS A 840 3.48 3.60 -13.12
CA HIS A 840 2.77 4.13 -11.96
C HIS A 840 1.72 5.16 -12.42
N ARG A 841 0.75 5.41 -11.55
CA ARG A 841 -0.35 6.34 -11.78
C ARG A 841 0.16 7.76 -11.65
N ASN A 842 -0.08 8.57 -12.67
CA ASN A 842 0.12 10.01 -12.63
C ASN A 842 -1.24 10.69 -12.70
N ILE A 843 -1.54 11.51 -11.69
CA ILE A 843 -2.79 12.27 -11.60
C ILE A 843 -2.66 13.58 -12.40
N TYR A 844 -1.52 14.25 -12.26
CA TYR A 844 -1.13 15.37 -13.11
C TYR A 844 -0.04 14.93 -14.10
N PRO A 845 0.06 15.58 -15.28
CA PRO A 845 1.17 15.35 -16.20
C PRO A 845 2.52 15.53 -15.51
N VAL A 846 3.45 14.62 -15.79
CA VAL A 846 4.81 14.72 -15.26
C VAL A 846 5.54 15.88 -15.94
N ARG A 847 6.25 16.70 -15.15
CA ARG A 847 7.06 17.79 -15.69
C ARG A 847 8.21 17.23 -16.53
N LEU A 848 8.41 17.80 -17.72
CA LEU A 848 9.62 17.53 -18.49
C LEU A 848 10.86 18.03 -17.74
N PRO A 849 12.00 17.33 -17.85
CA PRO A 849 13.26 17.77 -17.26
C PRO A 849 13.65 19.14 -17.81
N LYS A 850 13.88 20.11 -16.92
CA LYS A 850 14.48 21.40 -17.27
C LYS A 850 16.01 21.33 -17.27
N GLU A 851 16.55 20.42 -16.48
CA GLU A 851 17.98 20.16 -16.35
C GLU A 851 18.44 19.13 -17.37
N THR A 852 19.74 19.10 -17.65
CA THR A 852 20.31 18.11 -18.57
C THR A 852 20.23 16.72 -17.98
N VAL A 853 19.50 15.82 -18.64
CA VAL A 853 19.49 14.40 -18.31
C VAL A 853 20.77 13.75 -18.83
N ASN A 854 21.46 13.00 -17.96
CA ASN A 854 22.66 12.26 -18.34
C ASN A 854 22.26 11.02 -19.16
N VAL A 855 22.41 11.08 -20.48
CA VAL A 855 22.19 9.95 -21.38
C VAL A 855 23.54 9.32 -21.73
N THR A 856 23.62 8.01 -21.55
CA THR A 856 24.81 7.19 -21.84
C THR A 856 24.43 6.09 -22.83
N ALA A 857 25.39 5.58 -23.58
CA ALA A 857 25.20 4.46 -24.47
C ALA A 857 26.39 3.50 -24.38
N GLU A 858 26.12 2.20 -24.23
CA GLU A 858 27.15 1.17 -24.16
C GLU A 858 26.85 0.05 -25.17
N LYS A 859 27.91 -0.49 -25.78
CA LYS A 859 27.83 -1.66 -26.63
C LYS A 859 27.70 -2.91 -25.76
N THR A 860 26.66 -3.71 -25.98
CA THR A 860 26.45 -5.01 -25.33
C THR A 860 26.86 -6.15 -26.27
N PRO A 861 26.90 -7.43 -25.83
CA PRO A 861 27.16 -8.55 -26.72
C PRO A 861 26.17 -8.64 -27.89
N GLU A 862 24.88 -8.39 -27.64
CA GLU A 862 23.82 -8.53 -28.65
C GLU A 862 23.23 -7.21 -29.18
N GLY A 863 23.83 -6.04 -28.91
CA GLY A 863 23.25 -4.75 -29.32
C GLY A 863 23.88 -3.52 -28.66
N VAL A 864 23.07 -2.49 -28.43
CA VAL A 864 23.43 -1.26 -27.71
C VAL A 864 22.40 -0.96 -26.62
N MET A 865 22.88 -0.68 -25.41
CA MET A 865 22.05 -0.18 -24.32
C MET A 865 22.18 1.33 -24.23
N VAL A 866 21.08 2.05 -24.42
CA VAL A 866 21.00 3.50 -24.16
C VAL A 866 20.34 3.71 -22.80
N HIS A 867 20.98 4.44 -21.90
CA HIS A 867 20.55 4.55 -20.50
C HIS A 867 20.52 6.01 -20.02
N TRP A 868 19.45 6.37 -19.32
CA TRP A 868 19.25 7.70 -18.70
C TRP A 868 18.79 7.65 -17.24
N GLY A 869 18.48 6.45 -16.72
CA GLY A 869 18.10 6.24 -15.33
C GLY A 869 16.65 6.59 -15.00
N MET A 870 16.19 6.15 -13.84
CA MET A 870 14.87 6.42 -13.29
C MET A 870 14.99 7.37 -12.09
N THR A 871 15.31 8.63 -12.38
CA THR A 871 15.50 9.71 -11.39
C THR A 871 14.19 10.46 -11.16
N THR A 872 14.12 11.37 -10.17
CA THR A 872 12.92 12.22 -10.01
C THR A 872 12.59 13.09 -11.23
N HIS A 873 13.54 13.26 -12.16
CA HIS A 873 13.37 14.05 -13.38
C HIS A 873 12.82 13.24 -14.56
N THR A 874 13.11 11.93 -14.59
CA THR A 874 12.74 11.03 -15.69
C THR A 874 11.62 10.06 -15.33
N TRP A 875 11.31 9.92 -14.03
CA TRP A 875 10.29 9.03 -13.50
C TRP A 875 8.90 9.38 -14.04
N GLY A 876 8.28 8.44 -14.77
CA GLY A 876 6.91 8.56 -15.27
C GLY A 876 6.77 9.23 -16.63
N LEU A 877 7.89 9.53 -17.30
CA LEU A 877 7.91 10.02 -18.68
C LEU A 877 8.07 8.87 -19.67
N VAL A 878 7.52 9.05 -20.87
CA VAL A 878 7.82 8.20 -22.02
C VAL A 878 9.07 8.76 -22.70
N ALA A 879 10.04 7.91 -23.00
CA ALA A 879 11.24 8.25 -23.75
C ALA A 879 11.18 7.66 -25.16
N ASP A 880 11.12 8.54 -26.15
CA ASP A 880 11.29 8.18 -27.56
C ASP A 880 12.76 8.15 -27.90
N VAL A 881 13.21 7.03 -28.47
CA VAL A 881 14.60 6.81 -28.84
C VAL A 881 14.73 6.80 -30.35
N TYR A 882 15.68 7.58 -30.85
CA TYR A 882 15.98 7.75 -32.25
C TYR A 882 17.43 7.36 -32.55
N ARG A 883 17.68 6.85 -33.75
CA ARG A 883 19.03 6.51 -34.23
C ARG A 883 19.31 7.18 -35.58
N GLY A 884 20.54 7.64 -35.78
CA GLY A 884 20.96 8.25 -37.05
C GLY A 884 22.43 7.99 -37.39
N ALA A 885 22.76 8.15 -38.67
CA ALA A 885 24.09 7.87 -39.22
C ALA A 885 25.12 8.99 -39.01
N LYS A 886 24.69 10.18 -38.61
CA LYS A 886 25.54 11.37 -38.42
C LYS A 886 25.23 12.06 -37.08
N PRO A 887 26.21 12.76 -36.48
CA PRO A 887 25.93 13.62 -35.33
C PRO A 887 24.85 14.66 -35.69
N GLY A 888 23.94 14.94 -34.75
CA GLY A 888 22.94 16.00 -34.93
C GLY A 888 21.82 15.71 -35.94
N PHE A 889 21.62 14.45 -36.34
CA PHE A 889 20.55 14.07 -37.28
C PHE A 889 19.17 14.61 -36.86
N GLU A 890 18.35 14.99 -37.84
CA GLU A 890 16.99 15.49 -37.62
C GLU A 890 16.09 14.43 -36.98
N ILE A 891 15.27 14.83 -36.00
CA ILE A 891 14.33 13.94 -35.28
C ILE A 891 13.07 13.78 -36.12
N THR A 892 12.95 12.65 -36.79
CA THR A 892 11.86 12.31 -37.69
C THR A 892 11.34 10.90 -37.37
N GLU A 893 10.04 10.64 -37.60
CA GLU A 893 9.41 9.37 -37.18
C GLU A 893 10.03 8.13 -37.86
N ASP A 894 10.56 8.25 -39.07
CA ASP A 894 11.30 7.18 -39.76
C ASP A 894 12.60 6.77 -39.05
N LYS A 895 13.14 7.63 -38.18
CA LYS A 895 14.35 7.37 -37.38
C LYS A 895 14.05 6.94 -35.95
N LYS A 896 12.77 6.91 -35.56
CA LYS A 896 12.35 6.45 -34.24
C LYS A 896 12.51 4.94 -34.17
N ILE A 897 13.38 4.47 -33.30
CA ILE A 897 13.63 3.04 -33.11
C ILE A 897 12.72 2.45 -32.01
N GLY A 898 12.21 3.28 -31.10
CA GLY A 898 11.19 2.84 -30.15
C GLY A 898 10.78 3.90 -29.13
N SER A 899 9.85 3.51 -28.25
CA SER A 899 9.40 4.33 -27.11
C SER A 899 9.34 3.46 -25.86
N THR A 900 9.70 3.99 -24.70
CA THR A 900 9.68 3.22 -23.45
C THR A 900 9.57 4.12 -22.22
N GLU A 901 8.94 3.64 -21.15
CA GLU A 901 8.93 4.31 -19.83
C GLU A 901 10.03 3.76 -18.89
N LEU A 902 10.86 2.84 -19.39
CA LEU A 902 12.04 2.38 -18.67
C LEU A 902 13.06 3.52 -18.52
N GLY A 903 14.01 3.37 -17.60
CA GLY A 903 15.19 4.24 -17.52
C GLY A 903 16.24 3.98 -18.61
N TRP A 904 15.91 3.16 -19.60
CA TRP A 904 16.82 2.67 -20.65
C TRP A 904 16.05 2.14 -21.86
N TYR A 905 16.76 1.98 -22.97
CA TYR A 905 16.29 1.32 -24.18
C TYR A 905 17.37 0.39 -24.71
N TYR A 906 16.95 -0.81 -25.13
CA TYR A 906 17.84 -1.80 -25.72
C TYR A 906 17.64 -1.86 -27.24
N ASP A 907 18.62 -1.37 -27.99
CA ASP A 907 18.66 -1.49 -29.44
C ASP A 907 19.26 -2.86 -29.81
N GLU A 908 18.37 -3.79 -30.16
CA GLU A 908 18.71 -5.16 -30.57
C GLU A 908 19.23 -5.25 -32.01
N THR A 909 19.34 -4.12 -32.73
CA THR A 909 19.89 -4.11 -34.09
C THR A 909 21.37 -4.48 -34.05
N LYS A 910 21.79 -5.42 -34.90
CA LYS A 910 23.21 -5.67 -35.15
C LYS A 910 23.80 -4.50 -35.92
N LEU A 911 24.59 -3.68 -35.23
CA LEU A 911 25.23 -2.49 -35.81
C LEU A 911 26.57 -2.84 -36.46
N GLU A 912 26.86 -2.19 -37.59
CA GLU A 912 28.19 -2.25 -38.22
C GLU A 912 29.25 -1.59 -37.34
N SER A 913 30.51 -1.97 -37.53
CA SER A 913 31.63 -1.31 -36.86
C SER A 913 31.73 0.17 -37.25
N GLY A 914 31.80 1.04 -36.25
CA GLY A 914 31.81 2.48 -36.45
C GLY A 914 31.16 3.24 -35.30
N LYS A 915 31.00 4.56 -35.47
CA LYS A 915 30.24 5.39 -34.53
C LYS A 915 28.76 5.42 -34.92
N HIS A 916 27.90 5.23 -33.92
CA HIS A 916 26.45 5.31 -34.05
C HIS A 916 25.90 6.40 -33.14
N TYR A 917 24.89 7.13 -33.60
CA TYR A 917 24.37 8.30 -32.91
C TYR A 917 22.92 8.07 -32.50
N TYR A 918 22.63 8.37 -31.23
CA TYR A 918 21.32 8.24 -30.63
C TYR A 918 20.80 9.61 -30.17
N ALA A 919 19.47 9.73 -30.12
CA ALA A 919 18.80 10.83 -29.45
C ALA A 919 17.63 10.30 -28.62
N VAL A 920 17.45 10.84 -27.42
CA VAL A 920 16.32 10.54 -26.53
C VAL A 920 15.47 11.80 -26.39
N VAL A 921 14.16 11.67 -26.61
CA VAL A 921 13.19 12.75 -26.43
C VAL A 921 12.17 12.29 -25.40
N PHE A 922 12.03 13.03 -24.30
CA PHE A 922 11.01 12.74 -23.29
C PHE A 922 9.69 13.38 -23.69
N ASP A 923 8.61 12.63 -23.51
CA ASP A 923 7.24 13.02 -23.80
C ASP A 923 6.38 12.79 -22.54
N ASN A 924 5.58 13.78 -22.19
CA ASN A 924 4.62 13.71 -21.09
C ASN A 924 3.16 13.62 -21.56
N GLY A 925 2.92 13.51 -22.86
CA GLY A 925 1.61 13.47 -23.51
C GLY A 925 1.17 14.78 -24.14
N ASP A 926 1.66 15.92 -23.60
CA ASP A 926 1.27 17.26 -24.05
C ASP A 926 2.43 17.97 -24.77
N VAL A 927 3.65 17.79 -24.26
CA VAL A 927 4.85 18.49 -24.72
C VAL A 927 6.02 17.51 -24.79
N ARG A 928 6.93 17.76 -25.74
CA ARG A 928 8.17 16.99 -25.91
C ARG A 928 9.39 17.80 -25.50
N SER A 929 10.38 17.13 -24.91
CA SER A 929 11.65 17.75 -24.55
C SER A 929 12.50 18.07 -25.79
N LYS A 930 13.56 18.87 -25.60
CA LYS A 930 14.66 18.89 -26.57
C LYS A 930 15.34 17.51 -26.61
N PRO A 931 15.94 17.09 -27.75
CA PRO A 931 16.62 15.81 -27.86
C PRO A 931 17.93 15.79 -27.07
N TYR A 932 18.10 14.77 -26.24
CA TYR A 932 19.35 14.43 -25.56
C TYR A 932 20.15 13.48 -26.43
N ARG A 933 21.35 13.88 -26.87
CA ARG A 933 22.11 13.14 -27.89
C ARG A 933 23.34 12.46 -27.30
N ILE A 934 23.66 11.27 -27.78
CA ILE A 934 24.83 10.49 -27.37
C ILE A 934 25.37 9.68 -28.56
N ASP A 935 26.68 9.45 -28.61
CA ASP A 935 27.29 8.50 -29.55
C ASP A 935 27.88 7.28 -28.84
N VAL A 936 27.91 6.16 -29.55
CA VAL A 936 28.55 4.92 -29.11
C VAL A 936 29.45 4.40 -30.23
N LYS A 937 30.63 3.91 -29.85
CA LYS A 937 31.55 3.27 -30.80
C LYS A 937 31.34 1.76 -30.75
N VAL A 938 30.99 1.17 -31.88
CA VAL A 938 30.90 -0.28 -32.08
C VAL A 938 32.21 -0.74 -32.71
N GLU A 939 32.98 -1.54 -31.98
CA GLU A 939 34.22 -2.11 -32.48
C GLU A 939 33.94 -3.24 -33.48
N PRO A 940 34.85 -3.51 -34.45
CA PRO A 940 34.73 -4.65 -35.35
C PRO A 940 34.59 -5.96 -34.56
N GLU A 941 33.70 -6.85 -35.00
CA GLU A 941 33.70 -8.22 -34.49
C GLU A 941 35.10 -8.78 -34.72
N LYS A 942 35.81 -9.13 -33.63
CA LYS A 942 37.04 -9.90 -33.75
C LYS A 942 36.64 -11.22 -34.42
N THR A 943 36.94 -11.36 -35.70
CA THR A 943 36.95 -12.65 -36.36
C THR A 943 37.89 -13.52 -35.54
N ALA A 944 37.34 -14.53 -34.87
CA ALA A 944 38.16 -15.55 -34.27
C ALA A 944 38.94 -16.21 -35.41
N SER A 945 40.22 -15.86 -35.57
CA SER A 945 41.10 -16.64 -36.41
C SER A 945 41.15 -18.05 -35.81
N ILE A 946 41.01 -19.05 -36.67
CA ILE A 946 41.05 -20.49 -36.34
C ILE A 946 42.44 -20.95 -35.84
N SER A 947 43.29 -20.03 -35.34
CA SER A 947 44.67 -20.32 -34.90
C SER A 947 44.94 -20.19 -33.39
N ASP A 948 44.00 -19.74 -32.56
CA ASP A 948 44.28 -19.47 -31.12
C ASP A 948 43.78 -20.56 -30.13
N THR A 949 43.42 -21.75 -30.60
CA THR A 949 43.10 -22.91 -29.75
C THR A 949 44.32 -23.70 -29.26
N ALA A 950 45.56 -23.19 -29.45
CA ALA A 950 46.77 -23.91 -29.08
C ALA A 950 47.75 -23.10 -28.20
N SER A 951 47.30 -22.47 -27.09
CA SER A 951 48.27 -22.04 -26.04
C SER A 951 47.71 -21.77 -24.63
N ARG A 952 46.56 -22.32 -24.24
CA ARG A 952 46.09 -22.24 -22.83
C ARG A 952 45.70 -23.60 -22.25
N THR A 953 46.69 -24.48 -22.20
CA THR A 953 46.80 -25.58 -21.21
C THR A 953 48.25 -25.64 -20.74
N ARG A 954 48.56 -24.88 -19.69
CA ARG A 954 49.54 -25.22 -18.66
C ARG A 954 49.18 -24.49 -17.37
#